data_AF-A0A9Q0MS55-F1
#
_entry.id   AF-A0A9Q0MS55-F1
#
_cell.length_a   1.000
_cell.length_b   1.000
_cell.length_c   1.000
_cell.angle_alpha   90.00
_cell.angle_beta   90.00
_cell.angle_gamma   90.00
#
_symmetry.space_group_name_H-M   'P 1'
#
loop_
_entity.id
_entity.type
_entity.pdbx_description
1 polymer ?
#
loop_
_entity_poly.entity_id
_entity_poly.type
_entity_poly.pdbx_seq_one_letter_code
_entity_poly.pdbx_strand_id
1 'polypeptide(L)'
;MVDERTSLFAETRAGPSYVFPGRQPRTQAHQVKQFQCFICTSFICALMMALIIAISYSLTDDSNIDVNTASVAEKPKSTNDDGSVNVAINSKEKALNSTEIFTILLNMNWPLNDESPMKWQLPELSPQEKENAMNAGIKALGDRELLEENVASPEINSPSYRHQRALGTTLEARVLAKRGFVENYMTKVIAEKYAVRKPLSRWNIGQGVLIELDTPNMAAKCDFNSKYRNTNGTCNNKEFPLTYGVAMQPFRRALQPDYADGISAPRRTHGNESLPSARKVSTQVHRPSYSSDPNFTVMLAVFGQFLDHDITATALNQGQGGEPIECCDQSRAAHPECFPVEIGPNDPNFLKYNITCMNFVRSAPAPTGYFGPRQQLNQATAFIDGSVVYGAADKRLQALRTKENGLLRMFVTQDNRTLLPVSTDPEDGCNEVEMNSKGKYCFESGDTRANENLHLTSMHLIWARHHNYLASNLRSLNPQWSDDIIFQESRRILGAQLQHITYNEFLPVVLGREFSKKVGILPDEETRTDQYDANVDPSIANVFAAGAFRFAHTLLPSMMRWTSETSTEYIDLHKMLFNPYLLWGSNGLDSAIGSAIQTNLAKYDQYFTTELTERLFENRNANSSDPVKRSVNLDLVSLNIQRGRDHGLPAYNEWRKFCKLPSVDTWDTMKNAVDAASLANMKSIYKGAIDVDLYTGALSESPMEGAIVGPLLSCLLTDQFLRIKRGDSHWYERPVGPQRFSIDQLKQIYNTTLASIICRNSDAVEASQPFVMQQIRSGNEVTDCQLLDTFDFSPWVYDPLSKSIGNFVRVGNDQIKAINIITNRLK
;
A
#
# COMPACT_ATOMS: atom_id res chain seq x y z
N MET A 1 -50.90 36.60 21.28
CA MET A 1 -52.31 36.36 21.63
C MET A 1 -52.66 34.96 21.13
N VAL A 2 -52.78 34.00 22.06
CA VAL A 2 -53.90 33.03 22.23
C VAL A 2 -54.49 32.45 20.93
N ASP A 3 -54.18 31.18 20.62
CA ASP A 3 -55.08 29.98 20.61
C ASP A 3 -56.10 29.97 19.46
N GLU A 4 -56.70 28.89 18.97
CA GLU A 4 -56.61 27.43 19.05
C GLU A 4 -57.54 26.93 17.90
N ARG A 5 -57.26 25.73 17.37
CA ARG A 5 -58.23 24.66 17.00
C ARG A 5 -59.34 24.84 15.91
N THR A 6 -59.14 24.05 14.83
CA THR A 6 -60.03 22.98 14.27
C THR A 6 -61.29 23.43 13.48
N SER A 7 -61.64 22.91 12.27
CA SER A 7 -62.00 21.51 11.96
C SER A 7 -62.03 21.14 10.46
N LEU A 8 -61.72 19.85 10.25
CA LEU A 8 -61.83 18.91 9.12
C LEU A 8 -63.10 18.99 8.25
N PHE A 9 -62.97 18.69 6.95
CA PHE A 9 -63.70 17.61 6.23
C PHE A 9 -62.94 17.14 4.95
N ALA A 10 -63.05 15.84 4.66
CA ALA A 10 -62.38 15.00 3.65
C ALA A 10 -62.90 15.22 2.20
N GLU A 11 -62.24 14.81 1.10
CA GLU A 11 -62.13 13.42 0.61
C GLU A 11 -61.11 13.22 -0.56
N THR A 12 -60.38 12.11 -0.49
CA THR A 12 -59.89 11.22 -1.59
C THR A 12 -58.84 11.67 -2.61
N ARG A 13 -57.59 11.17 -2.46
CA ARG A 13 -56.86 10.31 -3.44
C ARG A 13 -55.55 9.78 -2.86
N ALA A 14 -55.24 8.53 -3.20
CA ALA A 14 -54.26 7.65 -2.58
C ALA A 14 -52.80 8.13 -2.65
N GLY A 15 -52.10 8.09 -1.51
CA GLY A 15 -50.64 8.15 -1.42
C GLY A 15 -50.03 6.73 -1.36
N PRO A 16 -48.74 6.58 -1.72
CA PRO A 16 -48.08 5.27 -1.71
C PRO A 16 -47.80 4.78 -0.29
N SER A 17 -48.12 3.52 -0.04
CA SER A 17 -47.85 2.79 1.20
C SER A 17 -46.42 2.22 1.19
N TYR A 18 -45.48 2.97 1.75
CA TYR A 18 -44.20 2.41 2.22
C TYR A 18 -44.28 2.21 3.73
N VAL A 19 -44.75 1.03 4.13
CA VAL A 19 -44.56 0.49 5.48
C VAL A 19 -43.31 -0.40 5.41
N PHE A 20 -42.24 0.03 6.08
CA PHE A 20 -41.12 -0.85 6.42
C PHE A 20 -41.65 -2.04 7.24
N PRO A 21 -41.27 -3.30 6.97
CA PRO A 21 -41.70 -4.41 7.80
C PRO A 21 -40.95 -4.35 9.15
N GLY A 22 -41.53 -3.65 10.10
CA GLY A 22 -41.17 -3.74 11.51
C GLY A 22 -41.62 -5.10 12.07
N ARG A 23 -40.65 -5.86 12.62
CA ARG A 23 -40.81 -7.15 13.32
C ARG A 23 -41.51 -8.26 12.53
N GLN A 24 -40.79 -9.37 12.32
CA GLN A 24 -41.36 -10.62 11.79
C GLN A 24 -42.65 -11.02 12.53
N PRO A 25 -43.70 -11.48 11.83
CA PRO A 25 -44.90 -12.01 12.46
C PRO A 25 -44.55 -13.17 13.40
N ARG A 26 -45.11 -13.16 14.62
CA ARG A 26 -44.96 -14.22 15.64
C ARG A 26 -45.18 -15.65 15.09
N THR A 27 -45.96 -15.78 14.02
CA THR A 27 -46.22 -17.03 13.30
C THR A 27 -45.03 -17.56 12.50
N GLN A 28 -44.20 -16.69 11.91
CA GLN A 28 -43.02 -17.10 11.13
C GLN A 28 -41.86 -17.50 12.06
N ALA A 29 -41.68 -16.81 13.19
CA ALA A 29 -40.72 -17.20 14.22
C ALA A 29 -41.05 -18.58 14.84
N HIS A 30 -42.34 -18.90 14.99
CA HIS A 30 -42.79 -20.22 15.46
C HIS A 30 -42.50 -21.33 14.43
N GLN A 31 -42.74 -21.06 13.15
CA GLN A 31 -42.43 -22.00 12.05
C GLN A 31 -40.92 -22.25 11.92
N VAL A 32 -40.09 -21.20 12.05
CA VAL A 32 -38.62 -21.34 12.05
C VAL A 32 -38.15 -22.16 13.25
N LYS A 33 -38.72 -21.95 14.43
CA LYS A 33 -38.36 -22.72 15.63
C LYS A 33 -38.79 -24.19 15.52
N GLN A 34 -39.96 -24.46 14.93
CA GLN A 34 -40.39 -25.83 14.62
C GLN A 34 -39.48 -26.51 13.58
N PHE A 35 -39.06 -25.78 12.54
CA PHE A 35 -38.13 -26.28 11.54
C PHE A 35 -36.74 -26.57 12.14
N GLN A 36 -36.23 -25.68 13.00
CA GLN A 36 -34.96 -25.89 13.73
C GLN A 36 -35.04 -27.09 14.68
N CYS A 37 -36.15 -27.29 15.39
CA CYS A 37 -36.37 -28.48 16.21
C CYS A 37 -36.43 -29.76 15.36
N PHE A 38 -37.08 -29.71 14.19
CA PHE A 38 -37.15 -30.86 13.28
C PHE A 38 -35.77 -31.24 12.72
N ILE A 39 -34.95 -30.26 12.33
CA ILE A 39 -33.57 -30.50 11.89
C ILE A 39 -32.72 -31.07 13.03
N CYS A 40 -32.78 -30.50 14.24
CA CYS A 40 -32.04 -31.01 15.40
C CYS A 40 -32.43 -32.45 15.73
N THR A 41 -33.74 -32.76 15.72
CA THR A 41 -34.23 -34.11 16.01
C THR A 41 -33.75 -35.10 14.95
N SER A 42 -33.80 -34.71 13.67
CA SER A 42 -33.32 -35.54 12.56
C SER A 42 -31.82 -35.81 12.66
N PHE A 43 -31.02 -34.80 13.05
CA PHE A 43 -29.57 -34.94 13.22
C PHE A 43 -29.22 -35.84 14.41
N ILE A 44 -29.95 -35.71 15.53
CA ILE A 44 -29.78 -36.59 16.70
C ILE A 44 -30.15 -38.03 16.35
N CYS A 45 -31.26 -38.26 15.62
CA CYS A 45 -31.64 -39.60 15.16
C CYS A 45 -30.58 -40.21 14.23
N ALA A 46 -30.01 -39.42 13.31
CA ALA A 46 -28.95 -39.88 12.43
C ALA A 46 -27.67 -40.26 13.19
N LEU A 47 -27.27 -39.45 14.18
CA LEU A 47 -26.13 -39.75 15.06
C LEU A 47 -26.37 -41.00 15.92
N MET A 48 -27.57 -41.17 16.47
CA MET A 48 -27.94 -42.37 17.22
C MET A 48 -27.93 -43.62 16.34
N MET A 49 -28.43 -43.54 15.11
CA MET A 49 -28.35 -44.64 14.13
C MET A 49 -26.90 -44.98 13.77
N ALA A 50 -26.06 -43.97 13.52
CA ALA A 50 -24.63 -44.19 13.24
C ALA A 50 -23.91 -44.84 14.43
N LEU A 51 -24.24 -44.43 15.66
CA LEU A 51 -23.71 -45.02 16.88
C LEU A 51 -24.15 -46.47 17.06
N ILE A 52 -25.43 -46.77 16.82
CA ILE A 52 -25.95 -48.16 16.87
C ILE A 52 -25.28 -49.04 15.82
N ILE A 53 -25.06 -48.53 14.60
CA ILE A 53 -24.34 -49.25 13.54
C ILE A 53 -22.89 -49.52 13.96
N ALA A 54 -22.19 -48.52 14.50
CA ALA A 54 -20.81 -48.66 14.97
C ALA A 54 -20.68 -49.68 16.12
N ILE A 55 -21.61 -49.63 17.10
CA ILE A 55 -21.67 -50.60 18.20
C ILE A 55 -22.00 -52.00 17.67
N SER A 56 -22.93 -52.12 16.73
CA SER A 56 -23.29 -53.42 16.13
C SER A 56 -22.10 -54.04 15.40
N TYR A 57 -21.35 -53.25 14.63
CA TYR A 57 -20.12 -53.70 13.96
C TYR A 57 -19.06 -54.14 14.98
N SER A 58 -18.89 -53.38 16.06
CA SER A 58 -17.93 -53.71 17.13
C SER A 58 -18.32 -54.95 17.94
N LEU A 59 -19.60 -55.30 18.02
CA LEU A 59 -20.10 -56.49 18.71
C LEU A 59 -20.11 -57.74 17.81
N THR A 60 -20.06 -57.58 16.49
CA THR A 60 -19.98 -58.69 15.53
C THR A 60 -18.55 -59.16 15.22
N ASP A 61 -17.52 -58.42 15.63
CA ASP A 61 -16.10 -58.73 15.33
C ASP A 61 -15.42 -59.58 16.42
N ASP A 62 -16.15 -60.00 17.46
CA ASP A 62 -15.63 -60.81 18.59
C ASP A 62 -15.92 -62.32 18.46
N SER A 63 -16.36 -62.78 17.29
CA SER A 63 -16.51 -64.22 17.03
C SER A 63 -15.71 -64.64 15.80
N ASN A 64 -14.43 -64.95 16.00
CA ASN A 64 -13.74 -66.13 15.46
C ASN A 64 -12.25 -66.10 15.85
N ILE A 65 -11.93 -66.72 16.99
CA ILE A 65 -10.57 -67.07 17.40
C ILE A 65 -10.35 -68.58 17.24
N ASP A 66 -9.23 -68.87 16.57
CA ASP A 66 -8.38 -70.07 16.55
C ASP A 66 -8.84 -71.37 15.88
N VAL A 67 -7.93 -71.95 15.08
CA VAL A 67 -7.08 -73.07 15.54
C VAL A 67 -6.04 -73.48 14.47
N ASN A 68 -4.78 -73.60 14.94
CA ASN A 68 -3.67 -74.48 14.54
C ASN A 68 -2.49 -74.03 13.64
N THR A 69 -1.34 -74.19 14.31
CA THR A 69 0.08 -74.08 13.99
C THR A 69 0.68 -75.26 13.22
N ALA A 70 1.72 -74.99 12.40
CA ALA A 70 2.94 -75.80 12.19
C ALA A 70 3.95 -74.96 11.38
N SER A 71 5.04 -74.41 11.97
CA SER A 71 6.43 -74.94 12.01
C SER A 71 7.00 -75.27 10.62
N VAL A 72 8.12 -74.70 10.13
CA VAL A 72 9.52 -74.98 10.52
C VAL A 72 10.50 -74.14 9.63
N ALA A 73 11.58 -73.62 10.26
CA ALA A 73 12.99 -73.38 9.83
C ALA A 73 13.32 -72.65 8.50
N GLU A 74 14.47 -71.99 8.25
CA GLU A 74 15.67 -71.54 8.96
C GLU A 74 16.43 -70.59 7.99
N LYS A 75 17.29 -69.69 8.52
CA LYS A 75 18.34 -68.92 7.79
C LYS A 75 19.35 -69.88 7.08
N PRO A 76 20.28 -69.49 6.17
CA PRO A 76 21.03 -68.21 6.15
C PRO A 76 21.66 -67.74 4.79
N LYS A 77 22.47 -66.67 4.90
CA LYS A 77 23.72 -66.34 4.16
C LYS A 77 23.70 -65.45 2.91
N SER A 78 24.75 -64.62 2.93
CA SER A 78 25.21 -63.59 2.01
C SER A 78 25.78 -64.13 0.69
N THR A 79 25.70 -63.30 -0.35
CA THR A 79 26.75 -63.18 -1.38
C THR A 79 26.76 -61.75 -1.92
N ASN A 80 27.94 -61.15 -1.94
CA ASN A 80 28.30 -60.01 -2.80
C ASN A 80 28.19 -60.48 -4.26
N ASP A 81 27.73 -59.65 -5.19
CA ASP A 81 28.60 -58.85 -6.07
C ASP A 81 27.79 -58.18 -7.20
N ASP A 82 28.42 -57.15 -7.75
CA ASP A 82 28.26 -56.57 -9.08
C ASP A 82 27.27 -55.43 -9.33
N GLY A 83 27.78 -54.46 -10.06
CA GLY A 83 27.32 -53.08 -10.10
C GLY A 83 26.17 -52.79 -11.05
N SER A 84 25.41 -51.78 -10.67
CA SER A 84 24.79 -50.86 -11.62
C SER A 84 24.64 -49.51 -10.93
N VAL A 85 25.35 -48.51 -11.45
CA VAL A 85 25.13 -47.10 -11.12
C VAL A 85 23.75 -46.73 -11.63
N ASN A 86 22.78 -46.63 -10.72
CA ASN A 86 21.51 -45.96 -10.98
C ASN A 86 21.37 -44.85 -9.95
N VAL A 87 21.54 -43.62 -10.44
CA VAL A 87 21.21 -42.38 -9.75
C VAL A 87 19.73 -42.42 -9.43
N ALA A 88 19.38 -42.83 -8.20
CA ALA A 88 18.02 -42.76 -7.70
C ALA A 88 17.68 -41.29 -7.42
N ILE A 89 16.86 -40.74 -8.32
CA ILE A 89 16.14 -39.49 -8.15
C ILE A 89 15.28 -39.64 -6.87
N ASN A 90 15.71 -38.99 -5.78
CA ASN A 90 14.93 -38.89 -4.56
C ASN A 90 13.87 -37.78 -4.73
N SER A 91 12.78 -38.09 -5.44
CA SER A 91 11.58 -37.25 -5.48
C SER A 91 10.70 -37.56 -4.26
N LYS A 92 11.03 -36.99 -3.11
CA LYS A 92 10.10 -36.79 -1.99
C LYS A 92 10.36 -35.43 -1.37
N GLU A 93 10.03 -34.37 -2.11
CA GLU A 93 9.89 -33.03 -1.51
C GLU A 93 8.65 -33.03 -0.61
N LYS A 94 8.90 -33.20 0.67
CA LYS A 94 7.92 -32.96 1.74
C LYS A 94 7.65 -31.45 1.77
N ALA A 95 6.38 -31.04 1.78
CA ALA A 95 6.02 -29.63 2.00
C ALA A 95 6.71 -29.13 3.27
N LEU A 96 7.49 -28.06 3.18
CA LEU A 96 8.18 -27.50 4.34
C LEU A 96 7.16 -26.99 5.35
N ASN A 97 7.44 -27.20 6.63
CA ASN A 97 6.57 -26.71 7.70
C ASN A 97 6.78 -25.20 7.91
N SER A 98 5.85 -24.55 8.62
CA SER A 98 5.92 -23.10 8.93
C SER A 98 7.22 -22.70 9.62
N THR A 99 7.77 -23.57 10.48
CA THR A 99 9.02 -23.36 11.22
C THR A 99 10.24 -23.30 10.30
N GLU A 100 10.29 -24.12 9.25
CA GLU A 100 11.37 -24.12 8.27
C GLU A 100 11.35 -22.84 7.42
N ILE A 101 10.17 -22.39 6.98
CA ILE A 101 10.03 -21.12 6.24
C ILE A 101 10.47 -19.92 7.10
N PHE A 102 10.02 -19.89 8.36
CA PHE A 102 10.44 -18.88 9.32
C PHE A 102 11.97 -18.84 9.46
N THR A 103 12.60 -20.02 9.53
CA THR A 103 14.06 -20.15 9.61
C THR A 103 14.78 -19.69 8.34
N ILE A 104 14.23 -19.99 7.15
CA ILE A 104 14.77 -19.51 5.87
C ILE A 104 14.86 -17.99 5.86
N LEU A 105 13.76 -17.31 6.22
CA LEU A 105 13.69 -15.84 6.21
C LEU A 105 14.59 -15.21 7.27
N LEU A 106 14.71 -15.81 8.46
CA LEU A 106 15.62 -15.33 9.50
C LEU A 106 17.10 -15.41 9.11
N ASN A 107 17.48 -16.42 8.33
CA ASN A 107 18.86 -16.62 7.89
C ASN A 107 19.23 -15.81 6.62
N MET A 108 18.32 -14.96 6.14
CA MET A 108 18.63 -14.05 5.03
C MET A 108 19.55 -12.92 5.50
N ASN A 109 20.45 -12.50 4.60
CA ASN A 109 21.27 -11.31 4.82
C ASN A 109 20.47 -10.09 4.36
N TRP A 110 19.97 -9.30 5.31
CA TRP A 110 19.17 -8.11 5.05
C TRP A 110 20.02 -6.83 5.03
N PRO A 111 19.72 -5.85 4.15
CA PRO A 111 18.75 -5.93 3.06
C PRO A 111 19.22 -6.87 1.94
N LEU A 112 18.29 -7.38 1.13
CA LEU A 112 18.57 -8.35 0.08
C LEU A 112 19.31 -7.69 -1.08
N ASN A 113 20.21 -8.43 -1.73
CA ASN A 113 20.90 -7.92 -2.92
C ASN A 113 19.93 -7.87 -4.10
N ASP A 114 19.90 -6.73 -4.77
CA ASP A 114 19.13 -6.56 -6.00
C ASP A 114 19.78 -7.32 -7.16
N GLU A 115 18.95 -7.75 -8.10
CA GLU A 115 19.43 -8.31 -9.35
C GLU A 115 20.19 -7.26 -10.16
N SER A 116 21.44 -7.55 -10.46
CA SER A 116 22.28 -6.67 -11.27
C SER A 116 21.64 -6.35 -12.63
N PRO A 117 21.72 -5.10 -13.12
CA PRO A 117 21.26 -4.75 -14.44
C PRO A 117 21.84 -5.65 -15.53
N MET A 118 20.98 -6.13 -16.43
CA MET A 118 21.45 -6.88 -17.60
C MET A 118 22.30 -5.95 -18.48
N LYS A 119 23.43 -6.45 -18.97
CA LYS A 119 24.26 -5.70 -19.92
C LYS A 119 23.49 -5.43 -21.20
N TRP A 120 23.73 -4.29 -21.84
CA TRP A 120 23.21 -3.99 -23.17
C TRP A 120 23.43 -5.16 -24.14
N GLN A 121 22.34 -5.65 -24.71
CA GLN A 121 22.37 -6.85 -25.56
C GLN A 121 22.56 -6.54 -27.05
N LEU A 122 22.63 -5.26 -27.43
CA LEU A 122 22.79 -4.84 -28.83
C LEU A 122 24.22 -4.37 -29.13
N PRO A 123 24.60 -4.28 -30.42
CA PRO A 123 25.87 -3.68 -30.80
C PRO A 123 26.03 -2.25 -30.29
N GLU A 124 27.26 -1.78 -30.28
CA GLU A 124 27.57 -0.39 -29.99
C GLU A 124 26.89 0.53 -31.02
N LEU A 125 26.19 1.54 -30.52
CA LEU A 125 25.40 2.45 -31.34
C LEU A 125 26.30 3.56 -31.90
N SER A 126 26.30 3.71 -33.22
CA SER A 126 26.93 4.84 -33.91
C SER A 126 26.26 6.17 -33.54
N PRO A 127 26.97 7.31 -33.63
CA PRO A 127 26.37 8.63 -33.39
C PRO A 127 25.12 8.88 -34.24
N GLN A 128 25.12 8.46 -35.51
CA GLN A 128 23.98 8.61 -36.41
C GLN A 128 22.77 7.79 -35.95
N GLU A 129 22.98 6.58 -35.42
CA GLU A 129 21.88 5.77 -34.88
C GLU A 129 21.23 6.42 -33.67
N LYS A 130 22.05 6.97 -32.76
CA LYS A 130 21.55 7.70 -31.59
C LYS A 130 20.74 8.92 -32.01
N GLU A 131 21.24 9.70 -32.96
CA GLU A 131 20.56 10.88 -33.50
C GLU A 131 19.25 10.52 -34.21
N ASN A 132 19.25 9.49 -35.05
CA ASN A 132 18.05 9.03 -35.74
C ASN A 132 16.98 8.53 -34.76
N ALA A 133 17.39 7.78 -33.73
CA ALA A 133 16.49 7.33 -32.69
C ALA A 133 15.91 8.52 -31.90
N MET A 134 16.75 9.51 -31.56
CA MET A 134 16.33 10.74 -30.88
C MET A 134 15.28 11.50 -31.69
N ASN A 135 15.55 11.76 -32.97
CA ASN A 135 14.62 12.44 -33.87
C ASN A 135 13.30 11.68 -34.00
N ALA A 136 13.35 10.34 -34.08
CA ALA A 136 12.14 9.51 -34.10
C ALA A 136 11.36 9.58 -32.78
N GLY A 137 12.04 9.59 -31.64
CA GLY A 137 11.41 9.74 -30.32
C GLY A 137 10.74 11.09 -30.12
N ILE A 138 11.41 12.19 -30.50
CA ILE A 138 10.84 13.55 -30.45
C ILE A 138 9.63 13.66 -31.37
N LYS A 139 9.73 13.12 -32.60
CA LYS A 139 8.59 13.08 -33.53
C LYS A 139 7.42 12.30 -32.92
N ALA A 140 7.67 11.12 -32.35
CA ALA A 140 6.62 10.30 -31.73
C ALA A 140 5.95 10.99 -30.55
N LEU A 141 6.69 11.78 -29.76
CA LEU A 141 6.11 12.60 -28.71
C LEU A 141 5.17 13.67 -29.29
N GLY A 142 5.59 14.36 -30.35
CA GLY A 142 4.74 15.33 -31.06
C GLY A 142 3.47 14.67 -31.61
N ASP A 143 3.61 13.53 -32.31
CA ASP A 143 2.46 12.76 -32.83
C ASP A 143 1.49 12.35 -31.71
N ARG A 144 2.01 12.00 -30.52
CA ARG A 144 1.21 11.69 -29.33
C ARG A 144 0.46 12.92 -28.80
N GLU A 145 1.12 14.07 -28.69
CA GLU A 145 0.49 15.31 -28.23
C GLU A 145 -0.61 15.79 -29.18
N LEU A 146 -0.42 15.64 -30.50
CA LEU A 146 -1.45 15.87 -31.52
C LEU A 146 -2.66 14.93 -31.37
N LEU A 147 -2.41 13.67 -31.01
CA LEU A 147 -3.48 12.72 -30.68
C LEU A 147 -4.25 13.17 -29.43
N GLU A 148 -3.55 13.61 -28.39
CA GLU A 148 -4.13 14.06 -27.12
C GLU A 148 -5.10 15.25 -27.29
N GLU A 149 -4.97 16.07 -28.34
CA GLU A 149 -5.93 17.14 -28.67
C GLU A 149 -7.34 16.61 -29.04
N ASN A 150 -7.43 15.36 -29.49
CA ASN A 150 -8.66 14.74 -30.00
C ASN A 150 -9.15 13.55 -29.16
N VAL A 151 -8.36 13.13 -28.16
CA VAL A 151 -8.73 12.05 -27.24
C VAL A 151 -9.78 12.55 -26.25
N ALA A 152 -10.86 11.77 -26.08
CA ALA A 152 -11.88 12.09 -25.11
C ALA A 152 -11.38 11.81 -23.68
N SER A 153 -11.80 12.67 -22.75
CA SER A 153 -11.78 12.36 -21.33
C SER A 153 -13.00 11.46 -21.00
N PRO A 154 -12.89 10.52 -20.04
CA PRO A 154 -14.04 9.84 -19.49
C PRO A 154 -15.07 10.84 -18.95
N GLU A 155 -16.34 10.43 -18.87
CA GLU A 155 -17.40 11.28 -18.33
C GLU A 155 -17.02 11.83 -16.94
N ILE A 156 -17.20 13.14 -16.74
CA ILE A 156 -16.90 13.81 -15.46
C ILE A 156 -17.65 13.09 -14.33
N ASN A 157 -16.96 12.86 -13.21
CA ASN A 157 -17.45 12.11 -12.05
C ASN A 157 -17.75 10.61 -12.28
N SER A 158 -17.45 10.05 -13.45
CA SER A 158 -17.44 8.59 -13.64
C SER A 158 -16.39 7.93 -12.74
N PRO A 159 -16.54 6.63 -12.40
CA PRO A 159 -15.55 5.88 -11.64
C PRO A 159 -14.12 6.01 -12.22
N SER A 160 -13.99 5.92 -13.55
CA SER A 160 -12.72 6.09 -14.27
C SER A 160 -12.15 7.50 -14.15
N TYR A 161 -12.98 8.54 -14.28
CA TYR A 161 -12.54 9.93 -14.14
C TYR A 161 -12.01 10.19 -12.73
N ARG A 162 -12.76 9.80 -11.69
CA ARG A 162 -12.35 10.00 -10.28
C ARG A 162 -11.06 9.25 -9.97
N HIS A 163 -10.91 8.02 -10.46
CA HIS A 163 -9.69 7.24 -10.29
C HIS A 163 -8.46 7.94 -10.90
N GLN A 164 -8.58 8.42 -12.13
CA GLN A 164 -7.46 9.09 -12.81
C GLN A 164 -7.12 10.46 -12.20
N ARG A 165 -8.11 11.20 -11.69
CA ARG A 165 -7.87 12.44 -10.94
C ARG A 165 -7.16 12.18 -9.62
N ALA A 166 -7.56 11.15 -8.86
CA ALA A 166 -6.91 10.78 -7.61
C ALA A 166 -5.45 10.37 -7.82
N LEU A 167 -5.16 9.63 -8.89
CA LEU A 167 -3.80 9.24 -9.29
C LEU A 167 -3.11 10.27 -10.20
N GLY A 168 -3.57 11.52 -10.16
CA GLY A 168 -3.10 12.59 -11.03
C GLY A 168 -1.59 12.83 -10.93
N THR A 169 -1.03 13.35 -12.00
CA THR A 169 0.41 13.60 -12.13
C THR A 169 0.71 15.08 -11.98
N THR A 170 1.67 15.41 -11.13
CA THR A 170 2.16 16.79 -10.98
C THR A 170 2.75 17.33 -12.28
N LEU A 171 2.84 18.65 -12.43
CA LEU A 171 3.46 19.26 -13.62
C LEU A 171 4.90 18.79 -13.83
N GLU A 172 5.69 18.70 -12.77
CA GLU A 172 7.07 18.21 -12.82
C GLU A 172 7.14 16.76 -13.31
N ALA A 173 6.32 15.89 -12.74
CA ALA A 173 6.25 14.49 -13.16
C ALA A 173 5.79 14.34 -14.63
N ARG A 174 4.87 15.20 -15.12
CA ARG A 174 4.48 15.20 -16.54
C ARG A 174 5.64 15.57 -17.47
N VAL A 175 6.47 16.55 -17.10
CA VAL A 175 7.65 16.93 -17.88
C VAL A 175 8.64 15.76 -17.94
N LEU A 176 8.91 15.11 -16.81
CA LEU A 176 9.76 13.92 -16.75
C LEU A 176 9.17 12.76 -17.56
N ALA A 177 7.85 12.57 -17.52
CA ALA A 177 7.13 11.53 -18.27
C ALA A 177 7.29 11.68 -19.78
N LYS A 178 7.26 12.92 -20.30
CA LYS A 178 7.52 13.19 -21.73
C LYS A 178 8.93 12.76 -22.13
N ARG A 179 9.93 13.04 -21.29
CA ARG A 179 11.29 12.56 -21.51
C ARG A 179 11.39 11.04 -21.46
N GLY A 180 10.82 10.40 -20.43
CA GLY A 180 10.82 8.94 -20.31
C GLY A 180 10.15 8.25 -21.51
N PHE A 181 9.09 8.85 -22.06
CA PHE A 181 8.45 8.38 -23.29
C PHE A 181 9.40 8.42 -24.49
N VAL A 182 10.11 9.53 -24.68
CA VAL A 182 11.12 9.68 -25.75
C VAL A 182 12.21 8.62 -25.60
N GLU A 183 12.78 8.43 -24.40
CA GLU A 183 13.83 7.44 -24.14
C GLU A 183 13.37 5.99 -24.43
N ASN A 184 12.13 5.65 -24.06
CA ASN A 184 11.54 4.35 -24.34
C ASN A 184 11.33 4.14 -25.85
N TYR A 185 10.84 5.17 -26.56
CA TYR A 185 10.63 5.11 -28.00
C TYR A 185 11.95 4.99 -28.77
N MET A 186 12.98 5.74 -28.37
CA MET A 186 14.33 5.62 -28.90
C MET A 186 14.86 4.19 -28.78
N THR A 187 14.70 3.57 -27.60
CA THR A 187 15.11 2.18 -27.36
C THR A 187 14.38 1.20 -28.27
N LYS A 188 13.07 1.41 -28.48
CA LYS A 188 12.25 0.60 -29.39
C LYS A 188 12.75 0.68 -30.84
N VAL A 189 13.03 1.88 -31.35
CA VAL A 189 13.54 2.07 -32.73
C VAL A 189 14.86 1.35 -32.94
N ILE A 190 15.78 1.42 -31.97
CA ILE A 190 17.05 0.69 -32.03
C ILE A 190 16.82 -0.82 -32.00
N ALA A 191 15.96 -1.31 -31.12
CA ALA A 191 15.67 -2.74 -31.03
C ALA A 191 15.02 -3.30 -32.32
N GLU A 192 14.13 -2.53 -32.95
CA GLU A 192 13.52 -2.88 -34.23
C GLU A 192 14.56 -2.94 -35.35
N LYS A 193 15.50 -1.98 -35.39
CA LYS A 193 16.60 -1.97 -36.36
C LYS A 193 17.43 -3.26 -36.32
N TYR A 194 17.72 -3.77 -35.13
CA TYR A 194 18.48 -5.01 -34.94
C TYR A 194 17.62 -6.27 -34.89
N ALA A 195 16.32 -6.17 -35.18
CA ALA A 195 15.37 -7.29 -35.21
C ALA A 195 15.40 -8.15 -33.93
N VAL A 196 15.48 -7.50 -32.77
CA VAL A 196 15.61 -8.14 -31.46
C VAL A 196 14.40 -9.03 -31.16
N ARG A 197 14.66 -10.27 -30.72
CA ARG A 197 13.62 -11.22 -30.33
C ARG A 197 13.85 -11.71 -28.91
N LYS A 198 12.79 -11.68 -28.11
CA LYS A 198 12.80 -12.20 -26.74
C LYS A 198 12.95 -13.74 -26.75
N PRO A 199 13.87 -14.31 -25.95
CA PRO A 199 13.96 -15.76 -25.75
C PRO A 199 12.76 -16.29 -24.94
N LEU A 200 12.61 -17.62 -24.83
CA LEU A 200 11.52 -18.26 -24.06
C LEU A 200 11.65 -18.09 -22.53
N SER A 201 12.77 -17.55 -22.05
CA SER A 201 13.04 -17.25 -20.64
C SER A 201 12.82 -15.77 -20.32
N ARG A 202 12.81 -15.43 -19.02
CA ARG A 202 12.85 -14.04 -18.57
C ARG A 202 14.07 -13.33 -19.20
N TRP A 203 13.83 -12.18 -19.83
CA TRP A 203 14.83 -11.43 -20.57
C TRP A 203 14.38 -9.99 -20.79
N ASN A 204 15.33 -9.05 -20.85
CA ASN A 204 15.13 -7.70 -21.34
C ASN A 204 16.37 -7.22 -22.10
N ILE A 205 16.27 -6.05 -22.74
CA ILE A 205 17.32 -5.50 -23.60
C ILE A 205 18.60 -5.06 -22.85
N GLY A 206 18.53 -4.96 -21.53
CA GLY A 206 19.60 -4.43 -20.67
C GLY A 206 19.72 -2.92 -20.68
N GLN A 207 20.63 -2.40 -19.85
CA GLN A 207 20.94 -0.97 -19.80
C GLN A 207 21.98 -0.62 -20.85
N GLY A 208 21.61 0.27 -21.77
CA GLY A 208 22.43 0.76 -22.86
C GLY A 208 23.30 1.98 -22.50
N VAL A 209 23.79 2.64 -23.54
CA VAL A 209 24.64 3.83 -23.43
C VAL A 209 23.86 5.05 -22.94
N LEU A 210 24.59 6.03 -22.39
CA LEU A 210 24.03 7.31 -21.96
C LEU A 210 23.36 8.03 -23.14
N ILE A 211 22.19 8.60 -22.88
CA ILE A 211 21.47 9.47 -23.79
C ILE A 211 21.85 10.92 -23.44
N GLU A 212 22.60 11.56 -24.33
CA GLU A 212 22.94 12.99 -24.21
C GLU A 212 21.69 13.83 -24.52
N LEU A 213 21.00 14.24 -23.46
CA LEU A 213 19.96 15.27 -23.51
C LEU A 213 20.46 16.47 -22.70
N ASP A 214 20.22 17.68 -23.21
CA ASP A 214 20.47 18.92 -22.48
C ASP A 214 19.74 18.88 -21.14
N THR A 215 20.47 18.47 -20.11
CA THR A 215 20.03 18.49 -18.73
C THR A 215 20.77 19.63 -18.07
N PRO A 216 20.07 20.56 -17.40
CA PRO A 216 20.75 21.51 -16.54
C PRO A 216 21.59 20.70 -15.57
N ASN A 217 22.91 20.94 -15.54
CA ASN A 217 23.81 20.36 -14.55
C ASN A 217 23.37 20.87 -13.17
N MET A 218 22.46 20.16 -12.52
CA MET A 218 22.03 20.44 -11.16
C MET A 218 23.03 19.78 -10.22
N ALA A 219 24.17 20.42 -10.00
CA ALA A 219 24.98 20.08 -8.84
C ALA A 219 24.15 20.39 -7.58
N ALA A 220 23.82 19.35 -6.79
CA ALA A 220 23.12 19.56 -5.52
C ALA A 220 24.02 20.33 -4.56
N LYS A 221 23.59 21.51 -4.15
CA LYS A 221 24.20 22.21 -3.03
C LYS A 221 23.65 21.62 -1.72
N CYS A 222 24.30 20.57 -1.23
CA CYS A 222 23.90 19.90 0.02
C CYS A 222 24.56 20.52 1.24
N ASP A 223 23.75 20.77 2.28
CA ASP A 223 24.23 21.03 3.64
C ASP A 223 24.03 19.77 4.49
N PHE A 224 25.07 18.93 4.55
CA PHE A 224 25.04 17.72 5.38
C PHE A 224 25.22 18.00 6.89
N ASN A 225 25.36 19.26 7.28
CA ASN A 225 25.30 19.68 8.68
C ASN A 225 23.89 20.18 9.06
N SER A 226 22.94 20.19 8.11
CA SER A 226 21.55 20.52 8.38
C SER A 226 20.94 19.53 9.37
N LYS A 227 20.16 20.07 10.30
CA LYS A 227 19.35 19.28 11.25
C LYS A 227 18.07 18.74 10.61
N TYR A 228 17.59 19.38 9.54
CA TYR A 228 16.29 19.14 8.93
C TYR A 228 16.42 18.56 7.52
N ARG A 229 15.46 17.71 7.17
CA ARG A 229 15.33 17.09 5.85
C ARG A 229 14.91 18.12 4.80
N ASN A 230 15.49 18.01 3.61
CA ASN A 230 14.92 18.67 2.42
C ASN A 230 13.54 18.07 2.11
N THR A 231 12.65 18.89 1.53
CA THR A 231 11.25 18.50 1.26
C THR A 231 11.12 17.33 0.28
N ASN A 232 12.01 17.25 -0.71
CA ASN A 232 12.00 16.20 -1.73
C ASN A 232 12.92 15.00 -1.40
N GLY A 233 13.49 14.96 -0.20
CA GLY A 233 14.42 13.90 0.23
C GLY A 233 15.86 14.03 -0.26
N THR A 234 16.20 15.04 -1.06
CA THR A 234 17.61 15.28 -1.48
C THR A 234 18.55 15.46 -0.28
N CYS A 235 19.82 15.14 -0.50
CA CYS A 235 20.89 15.26 0.49
C CYS A 235 20.72 14.38 1.75
N ASN A 236 19.79 13.42 1.74
CA ASN A 236 19.74 12.39 2.77
C ASN A 236 21.01 11.53 2.74
N ASN A 237 21.38 11.05 1.56
CA ASN A 237 22.60 10.27 1.34
C ASN A 237 23.76 11.17 0.86
N LYS A 238 24.97 10.96 1.40
CA LYS A 238 26.16 11.76 1.04
C LYS A 238 26.78 11.37 -0.29
N GLU A 239 26.72 10.10 -0.65
CA GLU A 239 27.31 9.54 -1.87
C GLU A 239 26.34 9.67 -3.05
N PHE A 240 25.04 9.55 -2.77
CA PHE A 240 23.96 9.60 -3.76
C PHE A 240 22.90 10.67 -3.42
N PRO A 241 23.28 11.96 -3.30
CA PRO A 241 22.43 13.02 -2.76
C PRO A 241 21.20 13.38 -3.60
N LEU A 242 21.17 12.96 -4.87
CA LEU A 242 20.14 13.29 -5.84
C LEU A 242 19.25 12.11 -6.23
N THR A 243 19.56 10.90 -5.79
CA THR A 243 18.90 9.69 -6.29
C THR A 243 18.34 8.81 -5.17
N TYR A 244 19.10 8.55 -4.11
CA TYR A 244 18.67 7.60 -3.07
C TYR A 244 17.52 8.16 -2.24
N GLY A 245 16.33 7.59 -2.44
CA GLY A 245 15.10 7.94 -1.74
C GLY A 245 14.47 9.29 -2.12
N VAL A 246 15.02 9.95 -3.15
CA VAL A 246 14.56 11.26 -3.61
C VAL A 246 13.26 11.13 -4.41
N ALA A 247 12.34 12.09 -4.24
CA ALA A 247 11.13 12.16 -5.06
C ALA A 247 11.46 12.40 -6.55
N MET A 248 10.49 12.11 -7.43
CA MET A 248 10.64 12.25 -8.89
C MET A 248 11.75 11.38 -9.50
N GLN A 249 12.04 10.25 -8.86
CA GLN A 249 12.98 9.24 -9.33
C GLN A 249 12.25 7.98 -9.82
N PRO A 250 12.87 7.16 -10.70
CA PRO A 250 12.35 5.84 -11.02
C PRO A 250 12.29 4.96 -9.75
N PHE A 251 11.29 4.08 -9.68
CA PHE A 251 11.28 3.03 -8.64
C PHE A 251 12.50 2.12 -8.76
N ARG A 252 13.04 1.69 -7.61
CA ARG A 252 14.13 0.70 -7.54
C ARG A 252 13.68 -0.65 -8.10
N ARG A 253 14.58 -1.39 -8.76
CA ARG A 253 14.31 -2.73 -9.30
C ARG A 253 15.06 -3.78 -8.49
N ALA A 254 14.34 -4.47 -7.59
CA ALA A 254 14.87 -5.64 -6.89
C ALA A 254 15.10 -6.82 -7.85
N LEU A 255 14.19 -7.00 -8.81
CA LEU A 255 14.38 -7.83 -10.00
C LEU A 255 14.24 -6.97 -11.25
N GLN A 256 14.98 -7.32 -12.29
CA GLN A 256 14.92 -6.70 -13.60
C GLN A 256 13.53 -6.89 -14.24
N PRO A 257 13.03 -5.89 -15.01
CA PRO A 257 11.69 -5.94 -15.59
C PRO A 257 11.53 -7.07 -16.62
N ASP A 258 10.33 -7.61 -16.68
CA ASP A 258 9.91 -8.67 -17.61
C ASP A 258 8.78 -8.17 -18.53
N TYR A 259 9.16 -7.42 -19.55
CA TYR A 259 8.27 -6.98 -20.63
C TYR A 259 8.25 -8.00 -21.78
N ALA A 260 7.17 -8.03 -22.56
CA ALA A 260 7.02 -8.98 -23.67
C ALA A 260 7.99 -8.72 -24.83
N ASP A 261 8.36 -7.46 -25.05
CA ASP A 261 9.37 -7.01 -26.02
C ASP A 261 10.74 -6.76 -25.38
N GLY A 262 10.87 -7.00 -24.06
CA GLY A 262 12.06 -6.66 -23.28
C GLY A 262 12.30 -5.16 -23.08
N ILE A 263 11.35 -4.30 -23.44
CA ILE A 263 11.47 -2.84 -23.37
C ILE A 263 10.28 -2.24 -22.61
N SER A 264 9.05 -2.38 -23.12
CA SER A 264 7.89 -1.68 -22.54
C SER A 264 6.54 -2.36 -22.77
N ALA A 265 6.44 -3.35 -23.66
CA ALA A 265 5.18 -4.04 -23.93
C ALA A 265 4.76 -4.88 -22.70
N PRO A 266 3.51 -4.77 -22.21
CA PRO A 266 3.04 -5.51 -21.03
C PRO A 266 3.34 -7.01 -21.10
N ARG A 267 3.61 -7.61 -19.93
CA ARG A 267 4.03 -9.01 -19.81
C ARG A 267 3.05 -9.97 -20.51
N ARG A 268 3.61 -11.00 -21.15
CA ARG A 268 2.90 -12.13 -21.77
C ARG A 268 3.37 -13.44 -21.14
N THR A 269 2.70 -14.53 -21.45
CA THR A 269 3.14 -15.87 -21.02
C THR A 269 4.53 -16.20 -21.56
N HIS A 270 5.19 -17.20 -20.96
CA HIS A 270 6.48 -17.70 -21.47
C HIS A 270 6.43 -18.16 -22.94
N GLY A 271 5.29 -18.68 -23.40
CA GLY A 271 5.05 -19.06 -24.80
C GLY A 271 4.76 -17.88 -25.74
N ASN A 272 4.90 -16.64 -25.26
CA ASN A 272 4.52 -15.41 -25.97
C ASN A 272 3.06 -15.41 -26.43
N GLU A 273 2.17 -15.91 -25.57
CA GLU A 273 0.71 -15.78 -25.70
C GLU A 273 0.16 -14.82 -24.65
N SER A 274 -1.06 -14.31 -24.87
CA SER A 274 -1.70 -13.41 -23.92
C SER A 274 -1.97 -14.10 -22.57
N LEU A 275 -1.69 -13.40 -21.47
CA LEU A 275 -2.10 -13.82 -20.13
C LEU A 275 -3.64 -13.77 -20.00
N PRO A 276 -4.25 -14.52 -19.07
CA PRO A 276 -5.68 -14.37 -18.80
C PRO A 276 -5.99 -12.91 -18.44
N SER A 277 -7.15 -12.39 -18.89
CA SER A 277 -7.59 -11.05 -18.49
C SER A 277 -7.56 -10.90 -16.97
N ALA A 278 -7.10 -9.73 -16.50
CA ALA A 278 -7.09 -9.40 -15.08
C ALA A 278 -8.48 -9.55 -14.43
N ARG A 279 -9.55 -9.25 -15.18
CA ARG A 279 -10.93 -9.44 -14.72
C ARG A 279 -11.32 -10.90 -14.54
N LYS A 280 -10.83 -11.76 -15.44
CA LYS A 280 -11.03 -13.21 -15.31
C LYS A 280 -10.31 -13.76 -14.07
N VAL A 281 -9.11 -13.26 -13.77
CA VAL A 281 -8.37 -13.65 -12.56
C VAL A 281 -9.10 -13.16 -11.30
N SER A 282 -9.53 -11.90 -11.28
CA SER A 282 -10.32 -11.31 -10.19
C SER A 282 -11.56 -12.15 -9.86
N THR A 283 -12.39 -12.44 -10.87
CA THR A 283 -13.66 -13.17 -10.66
C THR A 283 -13.49 -14.67 -10.35
N GLN A 284 -12.41 -15.32 -10.82
CA GLN A 284 -12.24 -16.76 -10.63
C GLN A 284 -11.38 -17.14 -9.42
N VAL A 285 -10.30 -16.40 -9.15
CA VAL A 285 -9.37 -16.67 -8.04
C VAL A 285 -9.75 -15.83 -6.82
N HIS A 286 -9.94 -14.52 -7.02
CA HIS A 286 -10.17 -13.53 -5.95
C HIS A 286 -11.65 -13.30 -5.66
N ARG A 287 -12.39 -14.39 -5.45
CA ARG A 287 -13.84 -14.41 -5.19
C ARG A 287 -14.22 -13.62 -3.91
N PRO A 288 -15.49 -13.26 -3.72
CA PRO A 288 -15.91 -12.63 -2.48
C PRO A 288 -15.89 -13.55 -1.27
N SER A 289 -15.42 -12.99 -0.16
CA SER A 289 -15.49 -13.55 1.21
C SER A 289 -15.95 -12.44 2.15
N TYR A 290 -16.73 -12.81 3.16
CA TYR A 290 -17.25 -11.90 4.19
C TYR A 290 -16.74 -12.27 5.58
N SER A 291 -15.62 -12.99 5.62
CA SER A 291 -14.96 -13.36 6.88
C SER A 291 -14.24 -12.15 7.47
N SER A 292 -14.36 -11.94 8.78
CA SER A 292 -13.64 -10.89 9.50
C SER A 292 -12.51 -11.48 10.35
N ASP A 293 -11.48 -10.67 10.58
CA ASP A 293 -10.44 -10.97 11.57
C ASP A 293 -10.87 -10.44 12.95
N PRO A 294 -10.95 -11.30 13.98
CA PRO A 294 -11.38 -10.89 15.30
C PRO A 294 -10.30 -10.18 16.13
N ASN A 295 -9.07 -10.05 15.61
CA ASN A 295 -7.94 -9.49 16.36
C ASN A 295 -7.58 -8.06 15.95
N PHE A 296 -8.02 -7.61 14.77
CA PHE A 296 -7.61 -6.32 14.20
C PHE A 296 -8.80 -5.45 13.78
N THR A 297 -8.55 -4.15 13.73
CA THR A 297 -9.55 -3.13 13.36
C THR A 297 -9.23 -2.58 11.98
N VAL A 298 -10.22 -1.97 11.32
CA VAL A 298 -10.03 -1.29 10.02
C VAL A 298 -8.95 -0.19 10.08
N MET A 299 -8.67 0.36 11.27
CA MET A 299 -7.56 1.31 11.48
C MET A 299 -6.21 0.77 10.99
N LEU A 300 -5.98 -0.55 11.00
CA LEU A 300 -4.78 -1.15 10.42
C LEU A 300 -4.65 -0.85 8.92
N ALA A 301 -5.72 -1.02 8.15
CA ALA A 301 -5.75 -0.75 6.71
C ALA A 301 -5.66 0.76 6.44
N VAL A 302 -6.33 1.58 7.26
CA VAL A 302 -6.33 3.05 7.14
C VAL A 302 -4.93 3.62 7.38
N PHE A 303 -4.25 3.19 8.45
CA PHE A 303 -2.88 3.62 8.73
C PHE A 303 -1.90 3.09 7.65
N GLY A 304 -2.07 1.84 7.21
CA GLY A 304 -1.27 1.27 6.12
C GLY A 304 -1.39 2.06 4.81
N GLN A 305 -2.60 2.51 4.46
CA GLN A 305 -2.82 3.37 3.29
C GLN A 305 -2.21 4.77 3.47
N PHE A 306 -2.40 5.39 4.63
CA PHE A 306 -1.79 6.69 4.94
C PHE A 306 -0.25 6.63 4.86
N LEU A 307 0.35 5.55 5.35
CA LEU A 307 1.77 5.27 5.24
C LEU A 307 2.21 5.02 3.78
N ASP A 308 1.46 4.23 3.00
CA ASP A 308 1.75 4.02 1.57
C ASP A 308 1.84 5.35 0.82
N HIS A 309 0.92 6.27 1.11
CA HIS A 309 0.87 7.57 0.46
C HIS A 309 2.02 8.51 0.88
N ASP A 310 2.71 8.23 1.98
CA ASP A 310 3.93 8.95 2.38
C ASP A 310 5.14 8.55 1.54
N ILE A 311 5.20 7.27 1.11
CA ILE A 311 6.39 6.71 0.47
C ILE A 311 6.21 6.35 -1.01
N THR A 312 4.97 6.24 -1.49
CA THR A 312 4.66 5.87 -2.88
C THR A 312 3.63 6.81 -3.51
N ALA A 313 3.90 7.24 -4.74
CA ALA A 313 2.96 7.96 -5.59
C ALA A 313 3.30 7.71 -7.06
N THR A 314 2.85 6.60 -7.63
CA THR A 314 3.11 6.27 -9.04
C THR A 314 2.43 7.28 -9.97
N ALA A 315 3.21 7.99 -10.78
CA ALA A 315 2.66 8.90 -11.78
C ALA A 315 1.88 8.16 -12.88
N LEU A 316 0.79 8.76 -13.37
CA LEU A 316 -0.05 8.25 -14.45
C LEU A 316 0.18 9.07 -15.74
N ASN A 317 0.07 8.45 -16.92
CA ASN A 317 -0.03 9.24 -18.15
C ASN A 317 -1.36 10.02 -18.17
N GLN A 318 -1.31 11.25 -18.66
CA GLN A 318 -2.47 12.14 -18.78
C GLN A 318 -2.44 12.77 -20.17
N GLY A 319 -3.61 13.14 -20.68
CA GLY A 319 -3.76 13.84 -21.94
C GLY A 319 -3.40 15.33 -21.82
N GLN A 320 -3.79 16.10 -22.85
CA GLN A 320 -3.52 17.52 -22.92
C GLN A 320 -4.04 18.25 -21.67
N GLY A 321 -3.26 19.19 -21.13
CA GLY A 321 -3.65 19.93 -19.93
C GLY A 321 -3.62 19.12 -18.61
N GLY A 322 -3.42 17.80 -18.65
CA GLY A 322 -3.55 16.92 -17.49
C GLY A 322 -4.91 16.23 -17.41
N GLU A 323 -5.66 16.23 -18.52
CA GLU A 323 -6.95 15.57 -18.60
C GLU A 323 -6.83 14.04 -18.53
N PRO A 324 -7.79 13.36 -17.88
CA PRO A 324 -7.89 11.90 -17.93
C PRO A 324 -8.03 11.37 -19.36
N ILE A 325 -7.58 10.13 -19.60
CA ILE A 325 -7.61 9.47 -20.91
C ILE A 325 -8.70 8.39 -20.92
N GLU A 326 -9.58 8.39 -21.93
CA GLU A 326 -10.52 7.31 -22.19
C GLU A 326 -9.90 6.23 -23.09
N CYS A 327 -9.82 4.99 -22.61
CA CYS A 327 -9.23 3.86 -23.33
C CYS A 327 -10.22 2.81 -23.82
N CYS A 328 -11.49 2.91 -23.44
CA CYS A 328 -12.53 1.96 -23.85
C CYS A 328 -13.36 2.42 -25.05
N ASP A 329 -13.21 3.68 -25.51
CA ASP A 329 -13.89 4.17 -26.70
C ASP A 329 -13.25 3.62 -27.98
N GLN A 330 -13.89 2.59 -28.55
CA GLN A 330 -13.45 1.94 -29.79
C GLN A 330 -13.73 2.77 -31.05
N SER A 331 -14.50 3.86 -30.96
CA SER A 331 -14.83 4.70 -32.11
C SER A 331 -13.69 5.65 -32.52
N ARG A 332 -12.64 5.73 -31.71
CA ARG A 332 -11.51 6.65 -31.88
C ARG A 332 -10.18 5.91 -31.94
N ALA A 333 -9.15 6.62 -32.40
CA ALA A 333 -7.78 6.12 -32.30
C ALA A 333 -7.39 5.93 -30.83
N ALA A 334 -6.94 4.73 -30.48
CA ALA A 334 -6.51 4.43 -29.12
C ALA A 334 -5.22 5.20 -28.79
N HIS A 335 -5.20 5.86 -27.63
CA HIS A 335 -3.99 6.51 -27.13
C HIS A 335 -2.90 5.45 -26.87
N PRO A 336 -1.61 5.69 -27.20
CA PRO A 336 -0.55 4.68 -27.09
C PRO A 336 -0.27 4.19 -25.65
N GLU A 337 -0.70 4.96 -24.65
CA GLU A 337 -0.61 4.61 -23.22
C GLU A 337 -1.88 3.92 -22.68
N CYS A 338 -2.82 3.55 -23.55
CA CYS A 338 -3.99 2.77 -23.16
C CYS A 338 -3.64 1.28 -23.00
N PHE A 339 -4.07 0.71 -21.87
CA PHE A 339 -3.95 -0.73 -21.60
C PHE A 339 -5.19 -1.25 -20.87
N PRO A 340 -6.39 -1.11 -21.46
CA PRO A 340 -7.66 -1.41 -20.80
C PRO A 340 -7.73 -2.87 -20.34
N VAL A 341 -8.51 -3.10 -19.29
CA VAL A 341 -8.82 -4.46 -18.83
C VAL A 341 -9.97 -5.01 -19.67
N GLU A 342 -9.70 -6.11 -20.38
CA GLU A 342 -10.70 -6.82 -21.18
C GLU A 342 -11.74 -7.50 -20.26
N ILE A 343 -13.02 -7.27 -20.53
CA ILE A 343 -14.14 -7.93 -19.84
C ILE A 343 -14.72 -9.00 -20.78
N GLY A 344 -14.71 -10.25 -20.31
CA GLY A 344 -15.18 -11.37 -21.11
C GLY A 344 -16.71 -11.41 -21.25
N PRO A 345 -17.24 -12.09 -22.28
CA PRO A 345 -18.68 -12.15 -22.57
C PRO A 345 -19.50 -12.92 -21.52
N ASN A 346 -18.85 -13.61 -20.58
CA ASN A 346 -19.50 -14.35 -19.51
C ASN A 346 -19.28 -13.68 -18.14
N ASP A 347 -18.92 -12.39 -18.10
CA ASP A 347 -18.73 -11.68 -16.83
C ASP A 347 -20.07 -11.57 -16.07
N PRO A 348 -20.14 -12.04 -14.82
CA PRO A 348 -21.41 -12.10 -14.09
C PRO A 348 -22.02 -10.73 -13.78
N ASN A 349 -21.21 -9.67 -13.72
CA ASN A 349 -21.67 -8.32 -13.36
C ASN A 349 -21.87 -7.43 -14.59
N PHE A 350 -20.98 -7.50 -15.57
CA PHE A 350 -20.94 -6.56 -16.69
C PHE A 350 -21.68 -7.03 -17.95
N LEU A 351 -21.96 -8.34 -18.07
CA LEU A 351 -22.68 -8.90 -19.22
C LEU A 351 -24.05 -8.25 -19.45
N LYS A 352 -24.82 -8.02 -18.38
CA LYS A 352 -26.16 -7.39 -18.44
C LYS A 352 -26.16 -5.96 -19.00
N TYR A 353 -25.01 -5.32 -19.08
CA TYR A 353 -24.84 -3.95 -19.57
C TYR A 353 -24.06 -3.89 -20.90
N ASN A 354 -23.75 -5.03 -21.52
CA ASN A 354 -22.94 -5.12 -22.73
C ASN A 354 -21.58 -4.40 -22.64
N ILE A 355 -20.99 -4.39 -21.43
CA ILE A 355 -19.68 -3.77 -21.17
C ILE A 355 -18.58 -4.81 -21.41
N THR A 356 -17.62 -4.49 -22.28
CA THR A 356 -16.51 -5.39 -22.68
C THR A 356 -15.13 -4.85 -22.30
N CYS A 357 -15.07 -3.67 -21.68
CA CYS A 357 -13.83 -2.96 -21.38
C CYS A 357 -13.94 -2.19 -20.07
N MET A 358 -12.88 -2.22 -19.28
CA MET A 358 -12.69 -1.36 -18.12
C MET A 358 -11.45 -0.49 -18.34
N ASN A 359 -11.63 0.82 -18.16
CA ASN A 359 -10.63 1.81 -18.52
C ASN A 359 -9.37 1.65 -17.66
N PHE A 360 -8.20 1.65 -18.30
CA PHE A 360 -6.90 1.58 -17.62
C PHE A 360 -5.84 2.29 -18.47
N VAL A 361 -5.15 3.23 -17.84
CA VAL A 361 -4.05 4.01 -18.41
C VAL A 361 -2.74 3.57 -17.78
N ARG A 362 -1.71 3.39 -18.60
CA ARG A 362 -0.38 3.00 -18.16
C ARG A 362 0.26 4.08 -17.29
N SER A 363 1.03 3.65 -16.30
CA SER A 363 1.81 4.54 -15.43
C SER A 363 2.88 5.29 -16.21
N ALA A 364 3.09 6.57 -15.91
CA ALA A 364 4.02 7.43 -16.63
C ALA A 364 5.47 6.86 -16.59
N PRO A 365 6.17 6.84 -17.74
CA PRO A 365 7.56 6.37 -17.78
C PRO A 365 8.50 7.39 -17.12
N ALA A 366 9.40 6.92 -16.26
CA ALA A 366 10.47 7.74 -15.69
C ALA A 366 11.64 7.86 -16.67
N PRO A 367 12.27 9.03 -16.79
CA PRO A 367 13.54 9.15 -17.49
C PRO A 367 14.64 8.44 -16.68
N THR A 368 15.48 7.70 -17.39
CA THR A 368 16.65 7.02 -16.83
C THR A 368 17.95 7.65 -17.31
N GLY A 369 17.91 8.37 -18.43
CA GLY A 369 19.09 8.89 -19.11
C GLY A 369 19.86 7.84 -19.92
N TYR A 370 19.34 6.63 -20.06
CA TYR A 370 19.96 5.53 -20.81
C TYR A 370 18.96 4.88 -21.76
N PHE A 371 19.46 4.27 -22.84
CA PHE A 371 18.64 3.30 -23.57
C PHE A 371 18.34 2.10 -22.67
N GLY A 372 17.12 1.57 -22.70
CA GLY A 372 16.78 0.44 -21.84
C GLY A 372 15.28 0.23 -21.61
N PRO A 373 14.93 -0.70 -20.70
CA PRO A 373 13.54 -1.02 -20.41
C PRO A 373 12.84 0.10 -19.59
N ARG A 374 11.54 0.23 -19.81
CA ARG A 374 10.65 1.21 -19.16
C ARG A 374 10.67 1.10 -17.64
N GLN A 375 10.95 2.22 -16.98
CA GLN A 375 10.81 2.41 -15.53
C GLN A 375 9.63 3.33 -15.24
N GLN A 376 8.99 3.16 -14.09
CA GLN A 376 7.87 4.00 -13.65
C GLN A 376 8.34 5.04 -12.65
N LEU A 377 7.72 6.21 -12.68
CA LEU A 377 8.09 7.37 -11.87
C LEU A 377 7.39 7.37 -10.50
N ASN A 378 8.16 7.58 -9.43
CA ASN A 378 7.64 7.84 -8.10
C ASN A 378 7.62 9.35 -7.83
N GLN A 379 6.47 9.91 -7.45
CA GLN A 379 6.34 11.32 -7.10
C GLN A 379 6.60 11.59 -5.60
N ALA A 380 6.58 10.55 -4.76
CA ALA A 380 6.82 10.63 -3.33
C ALA A 380 8.30 10.44 -2.99
N THR A 381 8.74 10.92 -1.83
CA THR A 381 10.03 10.53 -1.27
C THR A 381 9.94 9.08 -0.78
N ALA A 382 11.06 8.38 -0.59
CA ALA A 382 11.02 7.02 -0.03
C ALA A 382 11.01 6.98 1.51
N PHE A 383 11.17 8.14 2.15
CA PHE A 383 11.33 8.23 3.60
C PHE A 383 9.97 8.36 4.28
N ILE A 384 9.83 7.76 5.45
CA ILE A 384 8.70 8.06 6.34
C ILE A 384 9.02 9.38 7.02
N ASP A 385 8.60 10.48 6.40
CA ASP A 385 8.96 11.84 6.80
C ASP A 385 7.76 12.80 6.87
N GLY A 386 6.55 12.26 6.69
CA GLY A 386 5.31 13.02 6.73
C GLY A 386 5.07 13.86 5.46
N SER A 387 5.76 13.59 4.36
CA SER A 387 5.44 14.16 3.04
C SER A 387 3.96 13.97 2.63
N VAL A 388 3.26 12.95 3.15
CA VAL A 388 1.81 12.81 3.01
C VAL A 388 1.02 14.00 3.61
N VAL A 389 1.58 14.67 4.63
CA VAL A 389 1.06 15.90 5.25
C VAL A 389 1.65 17.16 4.61
N TYR A 390 2.95 17.16 4.29
CA TYR A 390 3.69 18.38 3.91
C TYR A 390 3.91 18.56 2.39
N GLY A 391 3.75 17.49 1.62
CA GLY A 391 4.11 17.39 0.20
C GLY A 391 5.59 17.11 -0.01
N ALA A 392 5.92 16.51 -1.15
CA ALA A 392 7.30 16.19 -1.56
C ALA A 392 8.00 17.33 -2.34
N ALA A 393 7.35 18.49 -2.49
CA ALA A 393 7.89 19.64 -3.21
C ALA A 393 7.77 20.93 -2.39
N ASP A 394 8.79 21.78 -2.41
CA ASP A 394 8.83 23.03 -1.63
C ASP A 394 7.64 23.94 -1.93
N LYS A 395 7.23 24.04 -3.20
CA LYS A 395 6.05 24.84 -3.58
C LYS A 395 4.79 24.37 -2.84
N ARG A 396 4.60 23.05 -2.70
CA ARG A 396 3.44 22.48 -1.99
C ARG A 396 3.54 22.73 -0.49
N LEU A 397 4.70 22.46 0.10
CA LEU A 397 4.97 22.69 1.51
C LEU A 397 4.72 24.16 1.90
N GLN A 398 5.23 25.10 1.11
CA GLN A 398 5.04 26.54 1.38
C GLN A 398 3.59 27.00 1.19
N ALA A 399 2.81 26.36 0.31
CA ALA A 399 1.40 26.67 0.10
C ALA A 399 0.50 26.16 1.24
N LEU A 400 0.92 25.11 1.94
CA LEU A 400 0.20 24.53 3.08
C LEU A 400 0.47 25.28 4.40
N ARG A 401 1.50 26.12 4.47
CA ARG A 401 1.87 26.89 5.68
C ARG A 401 1.07 28.18 5.80
N THR A 402 0.79 28.60 7.04
CA THR A 402 0.37 29.99 7.34
C THR A 402 1.53 30.96 7.20
N LYS A 403 2.77 30.47 7.38
CA LYS A 403 4.01 31.25 7.54
C LYS A 403 3.99 32.14 8.79
N GLU A 404 3.17 31.74 9.76
CA GLU A 404 3.07 32.37 11.06
C GLU A 404 3.03 31.31 12.16
N ASN A 405 3.83 31.50 13.21
CA ASN A 405 3.95 30.63 14.39
C ASN A 405 4.30 29.16 14.08
N GLY A 406 4.83 28.89 12.89
CA GLY A 406 5.20 27.57 12.41
C GLY A 406 4.01 26.69 12.03
N LEU A 407 2.82 27.27 11.80
CA LEU A 407 1.57 26.52 11.60
C LEU A 407 1.31 26.11 10.14
N LEU A 408 0.57 25.02 9.99
CA LEU A 408 -0.17 24.68 8.79
C LEU A 408 -1.48 25.45 8.74
N ARG A 409 -1.89 25.83 7.52
CA ARG A 409 -3.22 26.35 7.22
C ARG A 409 -4.25 25.31 7.63
N MET A 410 -5.36 25.79 8.20
CA MET A 410 -6.55 25.01 8.49
C MET A 410 -7.78 25.80 8.02
N PHE A 411 -8.86 25.11 7.68
CA PHE A 411 -10.16 25.73 7.50
C PHE A 411 -10.88 25.79 8.84
N VAL A 412 -11.41 26.95 9.23
CA VAL A 412 -12.18 27.10 10.47
C VAL A 412 -13.67 27.15 10.12
N THR A 413 -14.44 26.21 10.69
CA THR A 413 -15.88 26.12 10.47
C THR A 413 -16.64 27.16 11.32
N GLN A 414 -17.94 27.36 11.05
CA GLN A 414 -18.78 28.31 11.81
C GLN A 414 -18.88 27.96 13.30
N ASP A 415 -18.77 26.67 13.64
CA ASP A 415 -18.73 26.14 15.00
C ASP A 415 -17.29 26.05 15.57
N ASN A 416 -16.34 26.77 14.97
CA ASN A 416 -14.96 26.94 15.43
C ASN A 416 -14.11 25.65 15.48
N ARG A 417 -14.52 24.58 14.79
CA ARG A 417 -13.68 23.41 14.56
C ARG A 417 -12.69 23.68 13.43
N THR A 418 -11.59 22.94 13.42
CA THR A 418 -10.60 23.01 12.34
C THR A 418 -10.72 21.81 11.41
N LEU A 419 -10.82 22.05 10.11
CA LEU A 419 -10.72 21.04 9.07
C LEU A 419 -9.45 21.28 8.25
N LEU A 420 -9.10 20.34 7.38
CA LEU A 420 -8.06 20.57 6.39
C LEU A 420 -8.44 21.79 5.53
N PRO A 421 -7.46 22.50 4.95
CA PRO A 421 -7.79 23.57 4.01
C PRO A 421 -8.63 23.02 2.85
N VAL A 422 -9.55 23.85 2.34
CA VAL A 422 -10.38 23.48 1.20
C VAL A 422 -9.54 23.45 -0.07
N SER A 423 -9.78 22.45 -0.91
CA SER A 423 -9.19 22.37 -2.24
C SER A 423 -9.75 23.49 -3.12
N THR A 424 -8.87 24.33 -3.65
CA THR A 424 -9.23 25.38 -4.62
C THR A 424 -9.29 24.86 -6.05
N ASP A 425 -8.99 23.58 -6.26
CA ASP A 425 -9.06 22.93 -7.57
C ASP A 425 -10.51 22.46 -7.83
N PRO A 426 -11.25 23.11 -8.76
CA PRO A 426 -12.60 22.68 -9.08
C PRO A 426 -12.64 21.27 -9.69
N GLU A 427 -11.52 20.75 -10.20
CA GLU A 427 -11.37 19.43 -10.83
C GLU A 427 -10.84 18.36 -9.86
N ASP A 428 -10.73 18.67 -8.56
CA ASP A 428 -10.46 17.67 -7.52
C ASP A 428 -11.53 16.59 -7.55
N GLY A 429 -11.12 15.31 -7.62
CA GLY A 429 -11.98 14.18 -7.99
C GLY A 429 -13.17 13.91 -7.06
N CYS A 430 -13.24 14.54 -5.88
CA CYS A 430 -14.43 14.49 -5.03
C CYS A 430 -15.40 15.66 -5.20
N ASN A 431 -15.02 16.78 -5.84
CA ASN A 431 -15.80 18.02 -5.82
C ASN A 431 -17.09 17.82 -6.62
N GLU A 432 -18.22 18.13 -5.98
CA GLU A 432 -19.55 17.99 -6.57
C GLU A 432 -20.24 19.35 -6.60
N VAL A 433 -20.84 19.71 -7.74
CA VAL A 433 -21.53 21.00 -7.93
C VAL A 433 -22.55 21.26 -6.82
N GLU A 434 -23.32 20.23 -6.45
CA GLU A 434 -24.32 20.32 -5.37
C GLU A 434 -23.67 20.61 -4.01
N MET A 435 -22.57 19.94 -3.68
CA MET A 435 -21.89 20.10 -2.40
C MET A 435 -21.16 21.44 -2.30
N ASN A 436 -20.52 21.86 -3.39
CA ASN A 436 -19.89 23.17 -3.51
C ASN A 436 -20.91 24.30 -3.33
N SER A 437 -22.14 24.16 -3.86
CA SER A 437 -23.22 25.12 -3.65
C SER A 437 -23.66 25.25 -2.18
N LYS A 438 -23.41 24.21 -1.38
CA LYS A 438 -23.64 24.17 0.07
C LYS A 438 -22.41 24.61 0.88
N GLY A 439 -21.36 25.11 0.21
CA GLY A 439 -20.10 25.53 0.83
C GLY A 439 -19.24 24.37 1.36
N LYS A 440 -19.47 23.14 0.88
CA LYS A 440 -18.71 21.95 1.27
C LYS A 440 -17.83 21.51 0.10
N TYR A 441 -16.54 21.37 0.36
CA TYR A 441 -15.52 21.11 -0.67
C TYR A 441 -14.68 19.89 -0.30
N CYS A 442 -13.94 19.40 -1.29
CA CYS A 442 -12.75 18.56 -1.08
C CYS A 442 -11.70 19.27 -0.23
N PHE A 443 -10.79 18.49 0.35
CA PHE A 443 -9.69 19.00 1.15
C PHE A 443 -8.36 18.93 0.41
N GLU A 444 -7.45 19.85 0.73
CA GLU A 444 -6.10 19.83 0.19
C GLU A 444 -5.10 19.38 1.27
N SER A 445 -4.13 18.54 0.91
CA SER A 445 -3.08 18.04 1.82
C SER A 445 -1.72 17.87 1.12
N GLY A 446 -0.71 17.36 1.80
CA GLY A 446 0.60 17.07 1.19
C GLY A 446 0.50 16.12 0.00
N ASP A 447 -0.37 15.13 0.12
CA ASP A 447 -0.72 14.17 -0.93
C ASP A 447 -2.07 14.48 -1.61
N THR A 448 -2.16 14.24 -2.92
CA THR A 448 -3.35 14.53 -3.73
C THR A 448 -4.47 13.51 -3.56
N ARG A 449 -4.18 12.33 -3.00
CA ARG A 449 -5.17 11.26 -2.79
C ARG A 449 -5.88 11.38 -1.44
N ALA A 450 -5.67 12.45 -0.68
CA ALA A 450 -6.21 12.63 0.66
C ALA A 450 -7.74 12.42 0.75
N ASN A 451 -8.48 12.74 -0.31
CA ASN A 451 -9.94 12.59 -0.38
C ASN A 451 -10.43 11.26 -0.96
N GLU A 452 -9.56 10.28 -1.22
CA GLU A 452 -9.93 9.01 -1.87
C GLU A 452 -10.97 8.24 -1.06
N ASN A 453 -10.87 8.28 0.27
CA ASN A 453 -11.91 7.81 1.18
C ASN A 453 -11.98 8.64 2.48
N LEU A 454 -13.10 8.51 3.19
CA LEU A 454 -13.37 9.27 4.42
C LEU A 454 -12.36 9.00 5.54
N HIS A 455 -11.98 7.73 5.77
CA HIS A 455 -11.05 7.37 6.85
C HIS A 455 -9.65 7.93 6.59
N LEU A 456 -9.19 7.86 5.34
CA LEU A 456 -7.93 8.46 4.91
C LEU A 456 -7.93 9.98 5.12
N THR A 457 -8.97 10.67 4.65
CA THR A 457 -9.14 12.12 4.88
C THR A 457 -9.06 12.48 6.36
N SER A 458 -9.68 11.65 7.21
CA SER A 458 -9.66 11.82 8.67
C SER A 458 -8.26 11.71 9.24
N MET A 459 -7.44 10.76 8.76
CA MET A 459 -6.04 10.65 9.16
C MET A 459 -5.21 11.85 8.72
N HIS A 460 -5.38 12.34 7.50
CA HIS A 460 -4.73 13.60 7.07
C HIS A 460 -5.08 14.77 8.01
N LEU A 461 -6.35 14.88 8.41
CA LEU A 461 -6.80 15.93 9.34
C LEU A 461 -6.15 15.77 10.73
N ILE A 462 -6.15 14.56 11.30
CA ILE A 462 -5.54 14.27 12.61
C ILE A 462 -4.06 14.66 12.62
N TRP A 463 -3.30 14.28 11.59
CA TRP A 463 -1.86 14.58 11.53
C TRP A 463 -1.57 16.07 11.24
N ALA A 464 -2.42 16.76 10.46
CA ALA A 464 -2.30 18.20 10.28
C ALA A 464 -2.59 18.99 11.56
N ARG A 465 -3.64 18.60 12.32
CA ARG A 465 -3.92 19.13 13.66
C ARG A 465 -2.74 18.85 14.60
N HIS A 466 -2.16 17.66 14.55
CA HIS A 466 -1.04 17.27 15.39
C HIS A 466 0.21 18.13 15.13
N HIS A 467 0.50 18.48 13.87
CA HIS A 467 1.55 19.45 13.58
C HIS A 467 1.29 20.81 14.25
N ASN A 468 0.06 21.34 14.16
CA ASN A 468 -0.29 22.62 14.77
C ASN A 468 -0.25 22.57 16.30
N TYR A 469 -0.58 21.43 16.91
CA TYR A 469 -0.39 21.18 18.33
C TYR A 469 1.09 21.25 18.72
N LEU A 470 1.96 20.55 18.00
CA LEU A 470 3.41 20.59 18.23
C LEU A 470 3.95 22.01 18.09
N ALA A 471 3.60 22.70 16.99
CA ALA A 471 4.07 24.05 16.70
C ALA A 471 3.64 25.07 17.76
N SER A 472 2.37 25.02 18.19
CA SER A 472 1.85 25.95 19.21
C SER A 472 2.55 25.77 20.56
N ASN A 473 2.79 24.52 20.97
CA ASN A 473 3.51 24.25 22.23
C ASN A 473 4.99 24.62 22.15
N LEU A 474 5.66 24.31 21.03
CA LEU A 474 7.05 24.73 20.81
C LEU A 474 7.19 26.25 20.74
N ARG A 475 6.22 26.97 20.15
CA ARG A 475 6.19 28.43 20.12
C ARG A 475 6.08 29.03 21.53
N SER A 476 5.17 28.50 22.34
CA SER A 476 4.97 28.92 23.73
C SER A 476 6.21 28.66 24.58
N LEU A 477 6.87 27.51 24.37
CA LEU A 477 8.08 27.12 25.08
C LEU A 477 9.31 27.92 24.63
N ASN A 478 9.37 28.27 23.35
CA ASN A 478 10.51 28.95 22.72
C ASN A 478 10.07 30.21 21.95
N PRO A 479 9.65 31.30 22.63
CA PRO A 479 9.17 32.52 21.98
C PRO A 479 10.20 33.22 21.08
N GLN A 480 11.48 32.88 21.22
CA GLN A 480 12.59 33.38 20.41
C GLN A 480 12.81 32.60 19.09
N TRP A 481 12.21 31.41 18.94
CA TRP A 481 12.32 30.66 17.68
C TRP A 481 11.52 31.35 16.58
N SER A 482 12.09 31.38 15.38
CA SER A 482 11.40 31.86 14.19
C SER A 482 10.31 30.88 13.74
N ASP A 483 9.40 31.37 12.90
CA ASP A 483 8.39 30.56 12.21
C ASP A 483 9.00 29.29 11.57
N ASP A 484 10.08 29.44 10.81
CA ASP A 484 10.74 28.32 10.13
C ASP A 484 11.33 27.30 11.11
N ILE A 485 11.91 27.72 12.22
CA ILE A 485 12.46 26.77 13.22
C ILE A 485 11.32 25.99 13.87
N ILE A 486 10.23 26.66 14.24
CA ILE A 486 9.07 26.00 14.87
C ILE A 486 8.44 25.01 13.90
N PHE A 487 8.24 25.41 12.63
CA PHE A 487 7.71 24.53 11.60
C PHE A 487 8.60 23.30 11.39
N GLN A 488 9.91 23.49 11.23
CA GLN A 488 10.83 22.38 10.96
C GLN A 488 11.01 21.44 12.16
N GLU A 489 11.07 21.94 13.40
CA GLU A 489 11.08 21.07 14.58
C GLU A 489 9.76 20.31 14.72
N SER A 490 8.62 20.94 14.46
CA SER A 490 7.30 20.27 14.50
C SER A 490 7.22 19.17 13.45
N ARG A 491 7.66 19.44 12.20
CA ARG A 491 7.77 18.45 11.13
C ARG A 491 8.72 17.31 11.51
N ARG A 492 9.86 17.62 12.13
CA ARG A 492 10.85 16.64 12.56
C ARG A 492 10.33 15.71 13.66
N ILE A 493 9.63 16.23 14.67
CA ILE A 493 8.99 15.43 15.72
C ILE A 493 7.89 14.55 15.11
N LEU A 494 7.03 15.12 14.25
CA LEU A 494 5.95 14.38 13.60
C LEU A 494 6.50 13.21 12.76
N GLY A 495 7.52 13.45 11.94
CA GLY A 495 8.17 12.40 11.15
C GLY A 495 8.75 11.29 12.05
N ALA A 496 9.37 11.64 13.17
CA ALA A 496 9.88 10.66 14.13
C ALA A 496 8.76 9.83 14.79
N GLN A 497 7.63 10.44 15.13
CA GLN A 497 6.47 9.74 15.67
C GLN A 497 5.83 8.82 14.63
N LEU A 498 5.73 9.24 13.37
CA LEU A 498 5.24 8.41 12.28
C LEU A 498 6.16 7.21 12.00
N GLN A 499 7.48 7.41 12.05
CA GLN A 499 8.47 6.33 12.02
C GLN A 499 8.27 5.38 13.19
N HIS A 500 8.19 5.89 14.42
CA HIS A 500 8.05 5.06 15.61
C HIS A 500 6.77 4.21 15.55
N ILE A 501 5.61 4.80 15.28
CA ILE A 501 4.33 4.07 15.16
C ILE A 501 4.40 3.01 14.06
N THR A 502 5.00 3.32 12.92
CA THR A 502 5.17 2.35 11.82
C THR A 502 5.93 1.10 12.28
N TYR A 503 7.08 1.27 12.94
CA TYR A 503 7.94 0.13 13.30
C TYR A 503 7.56 -0.54 14.64
N ASN A 504 6.86 0.16 15.53
CA ASN A 504 6.46 -0.35 16.85
C ASN A 504 5.04 -0.95 16.85
N GLU A 505 4.10 -0.38 16.08
CA GLU A 505 2.69 -0.79 16.08
C GLU A 505 2.28 -1.49 14.79
N PHE A 506 2.57 -0.91 13.62
CA PHE A 506 2.06 -1.41 12.33
C PHE A 506 2.80 -2.66 11.83
N LEU A 507 4.12 -2.58 11.64
CA LEU A 507 4.90 -3.70 11.10
C LEU A 507 4.85 -4.98 11.95
N PRO A 508 4.83 -4.92 13.29
CA PRO A 508 4.71 -6.13 14.12
C PRO A 508 3.37 -6.84 14.00
N VAL A 509 2.31 -6.12 13.62
CA VAL A 509 1.01 -6.72 13.28
C VAL A 509 1.08 -7.40 11.91
N VAL A 510 1.66 -6.72 10.92
CA VAL A 510 1.73 -7.23 9.53
C VAL A 510 2.66 -8.44 9.42
N LEU A 511 3.89 -8.34 9.94
CA LEU A 511 4.98 -9.32 9.78
C LEU A 511 5.06 -10.32 10.95
N GLY A 512 4.33 -10.08 12.03
CA GLY A 512 4.45 -10.79 13.28
C GLY A 512 5.57 -10.25 14.18
N ARG A 513 5.25 -10.02 15.45
CA ARG A 513 6.15 -9.36 16.42
C ARG A 513 7.47 -10.11 16.64
N GLU A 514 7.42 -11.43 16.77
CA GLU A 514 8.62 -12.25 16.98
C GLU A 514 9.56 -12.22 15.76
N PHE A 515 9.01 -12.28 14.56
CA PHE A 515 9.80 -12.15 13.33
C PHE A 515 10.43 -10.75 13.26
N SER A 516 9.61 -9.70 13.37
CA SER A 516 10.05 -8.30 13.36
C SER A 516 11.16 -8.00 14.37
N LYS A 517 11.10 -8.59 15.57
CA LYS A 517 12.15 -8.46 16.58
C LYS A 517 13.47 -9.07 16.08
N LYS A 518 13.43 -10.31 15.58
CA LYS A 518 14.62 -11.06 15.17
C LYS A 518 15.31 -10.49 13.92
N VAL A 519 14.56 -9.89 13.00
CA VAL A 519 15.12 -9.24 11.80
C VAL A 519 15.53 -7.78 12.01
N GLY A 520 15.31 -7.22 13.21
CA GLY A 520 15.72 -5.85 13.56
C GLY A 520 14.78 -4.75 13.05
N ILE A 521 13.52 -5.07 12.79
CA ILE A 521 12.48 -4.08 12.44
C ILE A 521 12.16 -3.22 13.66
N LEU A 522 11.90 -3.83 14.82
CA LEU A 522 11.47 -3.09 16.02
C LEU A 522 12.46 -1.98 16.41
N PRO A 523 11.98 -0.88 17.03
CA PRO A 523 12.83 0.10 17.69
C PRO A 523 13.80 -0.53 18.69
N ASP A 524 14.96 0.10 18.87
CA ASP A 524 16.01 -0.33 19.79
C ASP A 524 16.24 0.76 20.86
N GLU A 525 15.36 0.77 21.86
CA GLU A 525 15.37 1.79 22.93
C GLU A 525 16.59 1.68 23.85
N GLU A 526 17.15 0.48 23.98
CA GLU A 526 18.23 0.18 24.94
C GLU A 526 19.59 0.56 24.38
N THR A 527 19.98 -0.02 23.23
CA THR A 527 21.35 0.14 22.72
C THR A 527 21.48 1.32 21.76
N ARG A 528 20.40 1.63 21.02
CA ARG A 528 20.33 2.71 20.01
C ARG A 528 21.54 2.68 19.07
N THR A 529 21.90 1.48 18.63
CA THR A 529 23.03 1.30 17.71
C THR A 529 22.73 2.00 16.39
N ASP A 530 23.67 2.78 15.86
CA ASP A 530 23.48 3.44 14.56
C ASP A 530 23.47 2.39 13.45
N GLN A 531 22.30 2.14 12.87
CA GLN A 531 22.11 1.18 11.79
C GLN A 531 22.18 1.83 10.39
N TYR A 532 22.44 3.14 10.31
CA TYR A 532 22.54 3.84 9.04
C TYR A 532 23.74 3.34 8.22
N ASP A 533 23.48 3.00 6.96
CA ASP A 533 24.49 2.61 5.98
C ASP A 533 24.27 3.40 4.68
N ALA A 534 25.29 4.17 4.29
CA ALA A 534 25.25 5.00 3.08
C ALA A 534 25.17 4.17 1.78
N ASN A 535 25.53 2.88 1.81
CA ASN A 535 25.42 1.99 0.65
C ASN A 535 24.03 1.37 0.49
N VAL A 536 23.15 1.53 1.48
CA VAL A 536 21.78 1.02 1.40
C VAL A 536 20.91 2.01 0.65
N ASP A 537 20.41 1.61 -0.52
CA ASP A 537 19.42 2.38 -1.27
C ASP A 537 18.03 2.26 -0.61
N PRO A 538 17.48 3.36 -0.03
CA PRO A 538 16.17 3.37 0.61
C PRO A 538 15.02 3.45 -0.40
N SER A 539 15.32 3.70 -1.69
CA SER A 539 14.31 3.92 -2.72
C SER A 539 13.28 2.80 -2.76
N ILE A 540 12.01 3.17 -2.93
CA ILE A 540 10.91 2.22 -2.99
C ILE A 540 11.07 1.30 -4.19
N ALA A 541 11.02 0.00 -3.95
CA ALA A 541 11.04 -1.00 -5.00
C ALA A 541 9.74 -0.96 -5.80
N ASN A 542 9.85 -1.14 -7.11
CA ASN A 542 8.70 -1.18 -8.01
C ASN A 542 7.71 -2.29 -7.58
N VAL A 543 8.24 -3.44 -7.17
CA VAL A 543 7.45 -4.56 -6.63
C VAL A 543 6.68 -4.21 -5.37
N PHE A 544 7.23 -3.34 -4.52
CA PHE A 544 6.57 -2.88 -3.30
C PHE A 544 5.34 -2.03 -3.65
N ALA A 545 5.54 -0.99 -4.46
CA ALA A 545 4.48 -0.03 -4.83
C ALA A 545 3.39 -0.61 -5.75
N ALA A 546 3.76 -1.50 -6.68
CA ALA A 546 2.83 -2.04 -7.67
C ALA A 546 2.22 -3.40 -7.29
N GLY A 547 2.69 -4.03 -6.20
CA GLY A 547 2.25 -5.38 -5.82
C GLY A 547 2.22 -5.61 -4.32
N ALA A 548 3.38 -5.68 -3.68
CA ALA A 548 3.50 -6.25 -2.34
C ALA A 548 2.73 -5.47 -1.26
N PHE A 549 2.81 -4.13 -1.25
CA PHE A 549 2.13 -3.33 -0.22
C PHE A 549 0.62 -3.16 -0.47
N ARG A 550 0.14 -3.57 -1.65
CA ARG A 550 -1.28 -3.57 -2.02
C ARG A 550 -2.07 -4.75 -1.43
N PHE A 551 -1.43 -5.55 -0.57
CA PHE A 551 -2.11 -6.61 0.18
C PHE A 551 -3.22 -6.04 1.08
N ALA A 552 -3.05 -4.82 1.56
CA ALA A 552 -4.00 -4.14 2.44
C ALA A 552 -5.41 -4.02 1.84
N HIS A 553 -5.54 -4.06 0.51
CA HIS A 553 -6.85 -4.06 -0.15
C HIS A 553 -7.71 -5.30 0.18
N THR A 554 -7.10 -6.43 0.58
CA THR A 554 -7.82 -7.63 1.05
C THR A 554 -8.48 -7.41 2.41
N LEU A 555 -7.97 -6.45 3.19
CA LEU A 555 -8.32 -6.26 4.59
C LEU A 555 -9.60 -5.43 4.80
N LEU A 556 -10.18 -4.87 3.74
CA LEU A 556 -11.33 -3.97 3.82
C LEU A 556 -12.65 -4.76 3.82
N PRO A 557 -13.51 -4.61 4.85
CA PRO A 557 -14.82 -5.23 4.88
C PRO A 557 -15.81 -4.52 3.94
N SER A 558 -16.94 -5.17 3.65
CA SER A 558 -17.99 -4.60 2.80
C SER A 558 -18.73 -3.42 3.44
N MET A 559 -18.95 -3.50 4.76
CA MET A 559 -19.70 -2.51 5.51
C MET A 559 -18.85 -2.00 6.68
N MET A 560 -18.86 -0.70 6.88
CA MET A 560 -18.19 -0.02 7.98
C MET A 560 -19.21 0.32 9.05
N ARG A 561 -18.87 0.06 10.31
CA ARG A 561 -19.70 0.48 11.44
C ARG A 561 -19.70 1.99 11.52
N TRP A 562 -20.86 2.61 11.67
CA TRP A 562 -21.02 4.04 11.81
C TRP A 562 -21.95 4.32 12.99
N THR A 563 -21.39 4.76 14.10
CA THR A 563 -22.19 4.99 15.32
C THR A 563 -22.57 6.46 15.40
N SER A 564 -23.87 6.75 15.42
CA SER A 564 -24.42 8.05 15.84
C SER A 564 -24.61 8.07 17.35
N GLU A 565 -24.90 9.24 17.94
CA GLU A 565 -25.17 9.37 19.39
C GLU A 565 -26.33 8.48 19.88
N THR A 566 -27.22 8.04 18.99
CA THR A 566 -28.45 7.30 19.35
C THR A 566 -28.60 5.93 18.69
N SER A 567 -27.80 5.62 17.66
CA SER A 567 -27.92 4.39 16.88
C SER A 567 -26.58 3.91 16.32
N THR A 568 -26.41 2.60 16.21
CA THR A 568 -25.32 2.02 15.39
C THR A 568 -25.87 1.71 14.00
N GLU A 569 -25.31 2.36 12.99
CA GLU A 569 -25.61 2.16 11.58
C GLU A 569 -24.41 1.52 10.87
N TYR A 570 -24.60 1.13 9.61
CA TYR A 570 -23.55 0.59 8.75
C TYR A 570 -23.59 1.28 7.40
N ILE A 571 -22.41 1.61 6.87
CA ILE A 571 -22.25 2.27 5.57
C ILE A 571 -21.49 1.33 4.64
N ASP A 572 -22.02 1.13 3.43
CA ASP A 572 -21.31 0.39 2.38
C ASP A 572 -20.01 1.11 2.02
N LEU A 573 -18.90 0.36 1.89
CA LEU A 573 -17.58 0.92 1.65
C LEU A 573 -17.54 1.87 0.44
N HIS A 574 -18.19 1.52 -0.69
CA HIS A 574 -18.17 2.37 -1.89
C HIS A 574 -18.79 3.77 -1.65
N LYS A 575 -19.70 3.92 -0.68
CA LYS A 575 -20.34 5.21 -0.34
C LYS A 575 -19.43 6.14 0.47
N MET A 576 -18.32 5.61 1.00
CA MET A 576 -17.30 6.36 1.74
C MET A 576 -16.17 6.86 0.83
N LEU A 577 -16.07 6.34 -0.40
CA LEU A 577 -15.08 6.74 -1.39
C LEU A 577 -15.44 8.11 -2.00
N PHE A 578 -14.45 8.98 -2.17
CA PHE A 578 -14.61 10.35 -2.66
C PHE A 578 -15.72 11.16 -1.95
N ASN A 579 -15.95 10.86 -0.67
CA ASN A 579 -17.00 11.48 0.13
C ASN A 579 -16.44 12.05 1.45
N PRO A 580 -15.59 13.10 1.38
CA PRO A 580 -15.07 13.76 2.57
C PRO A 580 -16.15 14.60 3.28
N TYR A 581 -17.33 14.76 2.67
CA TYR A 581 -18.38 15.67 3.10
C TYR A 581 -18.96 15.37 4.48
N LEU A 582 -18.81 14.13 4.96
CA LEU A 582 -19.23 13.74 6.30
C LEU A 582 -18.40 14.43 7.40
N LEU A 583 -17.15 14.84 7.13
CA LEU A 583 -16.31 15.59 8.07
C LEU A 583 -16.82 16.99 8.37
N TRP A 584 -17.67 17.55 7.51
CA TRP A 584 -18.24 18.88 7.72
C TRP A 584 -19.27 18.90 8.85
N GLY A 585 -19.87 17.76 9.22
CA GLY A 585 -20.75 17.65 10.38
C GLY A 585 -19.99 17.77 11.70
N SER A 586 -20.67 18.20 12.78
CA SER A 586 -20.05 18.46 14.09
C SER A 586 -19.30 17.24 14.66
N ASN A 587 -19.88 16.04 14.54
CA ASN A 587 -19.27 14.79 15.02
C ASN A 587 -18.60 13.99 13.88
N GLY A 588 -18.35 14.62 12.73
CA GLY A 588 -17.94 13.94 11.50
C GLY A 588 -16.59 13.22 11.62
N LEU A 589 -15.60 13.90 12.21
CA LEU A 589 -14.26 13.33 12.43
C LEU A 589 -14.30 12.16 13.41
N ASP A 590 -14.91 12.37 14.58
CA ASP A 590 -14.95 11.35 15.63
C ASP A 590 -15.75 10.12 15.22
N SER A 591 -16.84 10.30 14.45
CA SER A 591 -17.59 9.19 13.88
C SER A 591 -16.76 8.41 12.87
N ALA A 592 -15.95 9.08 12.05
CA ALA A 592 -15.07 8.43 11.08
C ALA A 592 -13.91 7.68 11.74
N ILE A 593 -13.26 8.28 12.73
CA ILE A 593 -12.20 7.63 13.51
C ILE A 593 -12.77 6.46 14.33
N GLY A 594 -13.90 6.69 15.02
CA GLY A 594 -14.62 5.64 15.74
C GLY A 594 -15.00 4.48 14.81
N SER A 595 -15.48 4.77 13.59
CA SER A 595 -15.75 3.78 12.56
C SER A 595 -14.52 2.91 12.24
N ALA A 596 -13.36 3.51 12.02
CA ALA A 596 -12.12 2.78 11.71
C ALA A 596 -11.59 1.95 12.90
N ILE A 597 -11.64 2.48 14.12
CA ILE A 597 -11.17 1.81 15.34
C ILE A 597 -12.09 0.66 15.75
N GLN A 598 -13.38 0.77 15.43
CA GLN A 598 -14.39 -0.14 15.94
C GLN A 598 -14.88 -1.20 14.94
N THR A 599 -14.63 -1.01 13.65
CA THR A 599 -14.99 -1.99 12.63
C THR A 599 -13.93 -3.08 12.58
N ASN A 600 -14.37 -4.36 12.58
CA ASN A 600 -13.46 -5.47 12.39
C ASN A 600 -12.87 -5.47 10.99
N LEU A 601 -11.58 -5.77 10.91
CA LEU A 601 -10.89 -5.96 9.65
C LEU A 601 -11.48 -7.17 8.90
N ALA A 602 -11.45 -7.17 7.56
CA ALA A 602 -11.66 -8.40 6.82
C ALA A 602 -10.48 -9.36 7.07
N LYS A 603 -10.73 -10.66 7.01
CA LYS A 603 -9.69 -11.66 7.16
C LYS A 603 -8.72 -11.55 5.98
N TYR A 604 -7.41 -11.54 6.24
CA TYR A 604 -6.43 -11.68 5.17
C TYR A 604 -6.55 -13.06 4.52
N ASP A 605 -6.85 -13.04 3.24
CA ASP A 605 -6.84 -14.16 2.32
C ASP A 605 -6.84 -13.60 0.89
N GLN A 606 -6.93 -14.49 -0.10
CA GLN A 606 -7.01 -14.12 -1.51
C GLN A 606 -8.35 -13.53 -1.93
N TYR A 607 -9.33 -13.36 -1.03
CA TYR A 607 -10.69 -12.98 -1.36
C TYR A 607 -10.95 -11.49 -1.13
N PHE A 608 -11.94 -10.94 -1.83
CA PHE A 608 -12.23 -9.51 -1.81
C PHE A 608 -13.72 -9.23 -1.81
N THR A 609 -14.15 -8.28 -0.98
CA THR A 609 -15.52 -7.77 -1.02
C THR A 609 -15.91 -7.26 -2.43
N THR A 610 -17.18 -7.50 -2.81
CA THR A 610 -17.77 -6.96 -4.05
C THR A 610 -17.75 -5.43 -4.10
N GLU A 611 -17.64 -4.78 -2.95
CA GLU A 611 -17.50 -3.33 -2.83
C GLU A 611 -16.24 -2.79 -3.53
N LEU A 612 -15.18 -3.60 -3.63
CA LEU A 612 -13.93 -3.24 -4.32
C LEU A 612 -13.80 -3.87 -5.71
N THR A 613 -14.46 -5.00 -5.97
CA THR A 613 -14.35 -5.73 -7.25
C THR A 613 -15.50 -5.46 -8.22
N GLU A 614 -16.61 -4.87 -7.77
CA GLU A 614 -17.79 -4.60 -8.59
C GLU A 614 -18.34 -3.17 -8.46
N ARG A 615 -17.97 -2.47 -7.39
CA ARG A 615 -18.53 -1.14 -7.04
C ARG A 615 -17.47 -0.08 -6.73
N LEU A 616 -16.21 -0.32 -7.10
CA LEU A 616 -15.15 0.66 -6.84
C LEU A 616 -15.48 1.98 -7.54
N PHE A 617 -15.58 3.04 -6.74
CA PHE A 617 -15.93 4.41 -7.14
C PHE A 617 -17.29 4.55 -7.83
N GLU A 618 -18.23 3.63 -7.56
CA GLU A 618 -19.62 3.76 -8.02
C GLU A 618 -20.21 5.13 -7.61
N ASN A 619 -20.86 5.80 -8.56
CA ASN A 619 -21.43 7.11 -8.30
C ASN A 619 -22.57 7.01 -7.28
N ARG A 620 -22.43 7.72 -6.17
CA ARG A 620 -23.37 7.74 -5.04
C ARG A 620 -24.79 8.17 -5.41
N ASN A 621 -24.92 9.03 -6.42
CA ASN A 621 -26.19 9.60 -6.87
C ASN A 621 -26.75 8.93 -8.13
N ALA A 622 -26.10 7.85 -8.62
CA ALA A 622 -26.62 7.11 -9.76
C ALA A 622 -27.91 6.39 -9.36
N ASN A 623 -29.05 6.91 -9.82
CA ASN A 623 -30.33 6.21 -9.72
C ASN A 623 -30.21 4.89 -10.52
N SER A 624 -30.22 3.77 -9.79
CA SER A 624 -30.13 2.40 -10.32
C SER A 624 -31.18 2.02 -11.39
N SER A 625 -32.14 2.90 -11.66
CA SER A 625 -33.27 2.72 -12.57
C SER A 625 -33.00 3.14 -14.02
N ASP A 626 -31.84 3.73 -14.36
CA ASP A 626 -31.44 3.95 -15.76
C ASP A 626 -30.47 2.85 -16.24
N PRO A 627 -30.98 1.75 -16.83
CA PRO A 627 -30.15 0.65 -17.31
C PRO A 627 -29.25 1.04 -18.49
N VAL A 628 -29.48 2.19 -19.14
CA VAL A 628 -28.76 2.63 -20.35
C VAL A 628 -27.47 3.39 -19.99
N LYS A 629 -27.33 3.88 -18.75
CA LYS A 629 -26.20 4.72 -18.31
C LYS A 629 -25.51 4.23 -17.04
N ARG A 630 -25.43 2.92 -16.80
CA ARG A 630 -24.53 2.46 -15.74
C ARG A 630 -23.08 2.66 -16.21
N SER A 631 -22.42 3.71 -15.72
CA SER A 631 -20.98 3.89 -15.88
C SER A 631 -20.24 2.63 -15.43
N VAL A 632 -19.20 2.21 -16.16
CA VAL A 632 -18.41 1.03 -15.80
C VAL A 632 -17.75 1.28 -14.44
N ASN A 633 -18.28 0.65 -13.39
CA ASN A 633 -17.63 0.58 -12.09
C ASN A 633 -16.26 -0.10 -12.24
N LEU A 634 -15.29 0.30 -11.42
CA LEU A 634 -13.95 -0.30 -11.48
C LEU A 634 -13.86 -1.56 -10.59
N ASP A 635 -12.82 -2.35 -10.83
CA ASP A 635 -12.44 -3.51 -10.04
C ASP A 635 -10.99 -3.36 -9.58
N LEU A 636 -10.79 -3.12 -8.28
CA LEU A 636 -9.47 -2.85 -7.71
C LEU A 636 -8.49 -4.01 -7.91
N VAL A 637 -8.96 -5.26 -7.84
CA VAL A 637 -8.11 -6.45 -8.04
C VAL A 637 -7.65 -6.52 -9.49
N SER A 638 -8.58 -6.28 -10.43
CA SER A 638 -8.25 -6.20 -11.86
C SER A 638 -7.22 -5.11 -12.13
N LEU A 639 -7.39 -3.91 -11.54
CA LEU A 639 -6.45 -2.79 -11.68
C LEU A 639 -5.07 -3.14 -11.11
N ASN A 640 -4.98 -3.85 -9.99
CA ASN A 640 -3.69 -4.24 -9.39
C ASN A 640 -2.94 -5.25 -10.24
N ILE A 641 -3.63 -6.27 -10.75
CA ILE A 641 -3.02 -7.26 -11.66
C ILE A 641 -2.56 -6.58 -12.96
N GLN A 642 -3.41 -5.73 -13.54
CA GLN A 642 -3.08 -4.98 -14.74
C GLN A 642 -1.89 -4.03 -14.53
N ARG A 643 -1.83 -3.35 -13.37
CA ARG A 643 -0.69 -2.49 -12.97
C ARG A 643 0.61 -3.28 -12.83
N GLY A 644 0.57 -4.48 -12.24
CA GLY A 644 1.76 -5.34 -12.17
C GLY A 644 2.31 -5.71 -13.55
N ARG A 645 1.43 -5.97 -14.52
CA ARG A 645 1.80 -6.26 -15.92
C ARG A 645 2.31 -5.01 -16.66
N ASP A 646 1.69 -3.86 -16.43
CA ASP A 646 2.13 -2.55 -16.94
C ASP A 646 3.54 -2.18 -16.45
N HIS A 647 3.84 -2.53 -15.19
CA HIS A 647 5.13 -2.29 -14.56
C HIS A 647 6.20 -3.32 -14.94
N GLY A 648 5.85 -4.33 -15.74
CA GLY A 648 6.77 -5.41 -16.11
C GLY A 648 7.29 -6.16 -14.89
N LEU A 649 6.44 -6.37 -13.87
CA LEU A 649 6.83 -7.20 -12.73
C LEU A 649 6.99 -8.67 -13.19
N PRO A 650 8.10 -9.33 -12.84
CA PRO A 650 8.26 -10.77 -13.06
C PRO A 650 7.13 -11.58 -12.40
N ALA A 651 6.91 -12.79 -12.92
CA ALA A 651 5.93 -13.72 -12.38
C ALA A 651 6.21 -14.10 -10.92
N TYR A 652 5.17 -14.55 -10.22
CA TYR A 652 5.17 -14.91 -8.81
C TYR A 652 6.37 -15.78 -8.37
N ASN A 653 6.68 -16.81 -9.15
CA ASN A 653 7.75 -17.75 -8.82
C ASN A 653 9.15 -17.11 -8.81
N GLU A 654 9.40 -16.11 -9.66
CA GLU A 654 10.70 -15.42 -9.69
C GLU A 654 10.96 -14.67 -8.38
N TRP A 655 9.89 -14.14 -7.77
CA TRP A 655 9.97 -13.48 -6.46
C TRP A 655 10.15 -14.48 -5.31
N ARG A 656 9.56 -15.68 -5.40
CA ARG A 656 9.87 -16.76 -4.44
C ARG A 656 11.35 -17.16 -4.50
N LYS A 657 11.92 -17.29 -5.70
CA LYS A 657 13.36 -17.57 -5.88
C LYS A 657 14.22 -16.45 -5.30
N PHE A 658 13.87 -15.18 -5.56
CA PHE A 658 14.53 -14.02 -4.97
C PHE A 658 14.55 -14.07 -3.43
N CYS A 659 13.43 -14.44 -2.83
CA CYS A 659 13.28 -14.63 -1.37
C CYS A 659 13.81 -15.97 -0.85
N LYS A 660 14.51 -16.77 -1.67
CA LYS A 660 15.03 -18.11 -1.33
C LYS A 660 13.95 -19.07 -0.80
N LEU A 661 12.68 -18.82 -1.15
CA LEU A 661 11.56 -19.68 -0.81
C LEU A 661 11.51 -20.86 -1.79
N PRO A 662 10.88 -21.99 -1.39
CA PRO A 662 10.69 -23.13 -2.29
C PRO A 662 10.04 -22.69 -3.61
N SER A 663 10.63 -23.15 -4.72
CA SER A 663 10.15 -22.78 -6.05
C SER A 663 8.81 -23.44 -6.36
N VAL A 664 8.04 -22.76 -7.20
CA VAL A 664 6.72 -23.16 -7.67
C VAL A 664 6.70 -23.22 -9.22
N ASP A 665 7.75 -23.80 -9.81
CA ASP A 665 7.89 -23.94 -11.27
C ASP A 665 6.76 -24.79 -11.89
N THR A 666 6.17 -25.71 -11.12
CA THR A 666 5.07 -26.57 -11.56
C THR A 666 3.87 -26.45 -10.64
N TRP A 667 2.71 -26.85 -11.14
CA TRP A 667 1.50 -26.91 -10.33
C TRP A 667 1.60 -27.83 -9.11
N ASP A 668 2.39 -28.90 -9.19
CA ASP A 668 2.58 -29.84 -8.08
C ASP A 668 3.42 -29.21 -6.97
N THR A 669 4.47 -28.46 -7.34
CA THR A 669 5.26 -27.68 -6.38
C THR A 669 4.45 -26.53 -5.77
N MET A 670 3.60 -25.86 -6.56
CA MET A 670 2.73 -24.77 -6.11
C MET A 670 1.71 -25.19 -5.05
N LYS A 671 1.26 -26.46 -5.06
CA LYS A 671 0.34 -27.01 -4.06
C LYS A 671 0.85 -26.88 -2.62
N ASN A 672 2.15 -26.80 -2.44
CA ASN A 672 2.78 -26.66 -1.12
C ASN A 672 2.85 -25.21 -0.63
N ALA A 673 2.56 -24.23 -1.50
CA ALA A 673 2.67 -22.80 -1.20
C ALA A 673 1.31 -22.10 -1.06
N VAL A 674 0.28 -22.56 -1.77
CA VAL A 674 -1.05 -21.93 -1.83
C VAL A 674 -2.15 -22.93 -1.47
N ASP A 675 -3.32 -22.42 -1.08
CA ASP A 675 -4.46 -23.29 -0.75
C ASP A 675 -5.02 -24.03 -1.97
N ALA A 676 -5.72 -25.15 -1.70
CA ALA A 676 -6.21 -26.04 -2.74
C ALA A 676 -7.25 -25.39 -3.68
N ALA A 677 -8.08 -24.47 -3.18
CA ALA A 677 -9.11 -23.83 -3.99
C ALA A 677 -8.48 -22.80 -4.93
N SER A 678 -7.55 -21.98 -4.44
CA SER A 678 -6.77 -21.05 -5.27
C SER A 678 -5.97 -21.79 -6.33
N LEU A 679 -5.29 -22.89 -5.96
CA LEU A 679 -4.55 -23.72 -6.92
C LEU A 679 -5.46 -24.24 -8.04
N ALA A 680 -6.65 -24.76 -7.70
CA ALA A 680 -7.60 -25.27 -8.69
C ALA A 680 -8.07 -24.17 -9.66
N ASN A 681 -8.34 -22.96 -9.15
CA ASN A 681 -8.78 -21.82 -9.97
C ASN A 681 -7.66 -21.24 -10.82
N MET A 682 -6.42 -21.21 -10.32
CA MET A 682 -5.26 -20.80 -11.11
C MET A 682 -5.01 -21.78 -12.26
N LYS A 683 -5.08 -23.10 -12.00
CA LYS A 683 -4.96 -24.15 -13.02
C LYS A 683 -5.98 -24.02 -14.15
N SER A 684 -7.18 -23.50 -13.87
CA SER A 684 -8.22 -23.37 -14.88
C SER A 684 -8.07 -22.15 -15.80
N ILE A 685 -7.18 -21.18 -15.47
CA ILE A 685 -7.06 -19.93 -16.25
C ILE A 685 -5.64 -19.59 -16.70
N TYR A 686 -4.61 -19.97 -15.95
CA TYR A 686 -3.22 -19.78 -16.36
C TYR A 686 -2.74 -21.03 -17.10
N LYS A 687 -1.88 -20.83 -18.10
CA LYS A 687 -1.29 -21.93 -18.86
C LYS A 687 -0.32 -22.76 -18.02
N GLY A 688 0.51 -22.11 -17.23
CA GLY A 688 1.45 -22.75 -16.32
C GLY A 688 1.63 -21.98 -15.01
N ALA A 689 2.15 -22.67 -14.01
CA ALA A 689 2.47 -22.10 -12.70
C ALA A 689 3.45 -20.91 -12.79
N ILE A 690 4.38 -20.96 -13.75
CA ILE A 690 5.36 -19.91 -14.04
C ILE A 690 4.74 -18.62 -14.62
N ASP A 691 3.48 -18.64 -15.07
CA ASP A 691 2.83 -17.46 -15.66
C ASP A 691 2.04 -16.64 -14.62
N VAL A 692 1.82 -17.18 -13.41
CA VAL A 692 0.98 -16.56 -12.37
C VAL A 692 1.50 -15.17 -12.00
N ASP A 693 0.60 -14.19 -12.03
CA ASP A 693 0.93 -12.81 -11.65
C ASP A 693 1.35 -12.75 -10.18
N LEU A 694 2.36 -11.93 -9.85
CA LEU A 694 2.86 -11.78 -8.49
C LEU A 694 1.74 -11.52 -7.48
N TYR A 695 0.87 -10.54 -7.76
CA TYR A 695 -0.19 -10.13 -6.83
C TYR A 695 -1.09 -11.32 -6.47
N THR A 696 -1.52 -12.08 -7.47
CA THR A 696 -2.39 -13.26 -7.30
C THR A 696 -1.69 -14.38 -6.54
N GLY A 697 -0.45 -14.71 -6.91
CA GLY A 697 0.31 -15.76 -6.24
C GLY A 697 0.64 -15.43 -4.79
N ALA A 698 1.11 -14.20 -4.52
CA ALA A 698 1.53 -13.76 -3.19
C ALA A 698 0.37 -13.70 -2.19
N LEU A 699 -0.80 -13.23 -2.61
CA LEU A 699 -2.01 -13.19 -1.77
C LEU A 699 -2.57 -14.59 -1.46
N SER A 700 -2.26 -15.58 -2.29
CA SER A 700 -2.74 -16.95 -2.10
C SER A 700 -1.85 -17.77 -1.16
N GLU A 701 -0.77 -17.19 -0.64
CA GLU A 701 0.08 -17.82 0.37
C GLU A 701 -0.59 -17.78 1.75
N SER A 702 -0.47 -18.87 2.50
CA SER A 702 -0.93 -18.90 3.88
C SER A 702 -0.08 -17.96 4.77
N PRO A 703 -0.70 -17.22 5.71
CA PRO A 703 0.01 -16.35 6.63
C PRO A 703 1.11 -17.06 7.43
N MET A 704 2.18 -16.33 7.74
CA MET A 704 3.17 -16.79 8.72
C MET A 704 2.58 -16.77 10.15
N GLU A 705 3.15 -17.58 11.04
CA GLU A 705 2.72 -17.61 12.44
C GLU A 705 2.84 -16.23 13.10
N GLY A 706 1.72 -15.74 13.66
CA GLY A 706 1.64 -14.42 14.29
C GLY A 706 1.64 -13.22 13.34
N ALA A 707 1.70 -13.46 12.02
CA ALA A 707 1.66 -12.44 10.97
C ALA A 707 0.30 -12.46 10.26
N ILE A 708 -0.01 -11.37 9.55
CA ILE A 708 -1.19 -11.32 8.68
C ILE A 708 -0.85 -11.81 7.28
N VAL A 709 0.38 -11.59 6.80
CA VAL A 709 0.77 -11.90 5.42
C VAL A 709 1.56 -13.21 5.29
N GLY A 710 1.57 -13.77 4.08
CA GLY A 710 2.35 -14.96 3.76
C GLY A 710 3.87 -14.73 3.66
N PRO A 711 4.67 -15.81 3.51
CA PRO A 711 6.13 -15.75 3.47
C PRO A 711 6.73 -14.80 2.43
N LEU A 712 6.20 -14.80 1.20
CA LEU A 712 6.73 -13.95 0.13
C LEU A 712 6.52 -12.47 0.44
N LEU A 713 5.31 -12.09 0.85
CA LEU A 713 5.05 -10.71 1.25
C LEU A 713 5.86 -10.33 2.49
N SER A 714 5.99 -11.22 3.47
CA SER A 714 6.86 -10.99 4.64
C SER A 714 8.29 -10.65 4.22
N CYS A 715 8.85 -11.40 3.26
CA CYS A 715 10.17 -11.12 2.71
C CYS A 715 10.27 -9.75 2.02
N LEU A 716 9.37 -9.46 1.08
CA LEU A 716 9.42 -8.23 0.27
C LEU A 716 9.18 -6.96 1.11
N LEU A 717 8.25 -7.04 2.08
CA LEU A 717 7.98 -5.95 3.00
C LEU A 717 9.17 -5.72 3.95
N THR A 718 9.74 -6.80 4.49
CA THR A 718 10.92 -6.71 5.39
C THR A 718 12.11 -6.07 4.69
N ASP A 719 12.42 -6.48 3.45
CA ASP A 719 13.49 -5.84 2.66
C ASP A 719 13.27 -4.32 2.55
N GLN A 720 12.06 -3.91 2.13
CA GLN A 720 11.79 -2.50 1.89
C GLN A 720 11.85 -1.67 3.18
N PHE A 721 11.24 -2.13 4.27
CA PHE A 721 11.26 -1.37 5.53
C PHE A 721 12.65 -1.36 6.16
N LEU A 722 13.44 -2.44 6.10
CA LEU A 722 14.83 -2.38 6.56
C LEU A 722 15.67 -1.39 5.73
N ARG A 723 15.42 -1.27 4.43
CA ARG A 723 16.08 -0.27 3.58
C ARG A 723 15.69 1.15 3.92
N ILE A 724 14.41 1.41 4.19
CA ILE A 724 13.96 2.73 4.65
C ILE A 724 14.60 3.07 6.00
N LYS A 725 14.65 2.13 6.95
CA LYS A 725 15.29 2.33 8.27
C LYS A 725 16.80 2.59 8.17
N ARG A 726 17.52 1.74 7.42
CA ARG A 726 19.00 1.76 7.36
C ARG A 726 19.57 2.73 6.32
N GLY A 727 18.81 3.05 5.28
CA GLY A 727 19.21 4.03 4.26
C GLY A 727 18.83 5.47 4.59
N ASP A 728 18.16 5.71 5.73
CA ASP A 728 17.71 7.04 6.13
C ASP A 728 18.66 7.71 7.14
N SER A 729 19.40 8.72 6.68
CA SER A 729 20.32 9.46 7.54
C SER A 729 19.64 10.25 8.65
N HIS A 730 18.32 10.42 8.57
CA HIS A 730 17.51 11.12 9.56
C HIS A 730 16.58 10.17 10.33
N TRP A 731 16.83 8.85 10.27
CA TRP A 731 16.15 7.87 11.13
C TRP A 731 16.17 8.34 12.59
N TYR A 732 15.00 8.32 13.24
CA TYR A 732 14.83 9.05 14.50
C TYR A 732 15.74 8.55 15.64
N GLU A 733 16.13 7.27 15.65
CA GLU A 733 16.95 6.68 16.72
C GLU A 733 18.45 6.95 16.57
N ARG A 734 18.89 7.59 15.48
CA ARG A 734 20.33 7.78 15.23
C ARG A 734 20.99 8.56 16.36
N PRO A 735 22.06 8.02 17.00
CA PRO A 735 22.72 8.69 18.11
C PRO A 735 23.74 9.76 17.67
N VAL A 736 24.00 9.89 16.36
CA VAL A 736 25.04 10.74 15.76
C VAL A 736 24.49 11.70 14.72
N GLY A 737 25.27 12.75 14.43
CA GLY A 737 24.93 13.78 13.44
C GLY A 737 24.07 14.92 14.00
N PRO A 738 23.92 16.02 13.23
CA PRO A 738 23.15 17.21 13.62
C PRO A 738 21.65 16.93 13.82
N GLN A 739 21.12 15.94 13.13
CA GLN A 739 19.72 15.53 13.10
C GLN A 739 19.30 14.63 14.27
N ARG A 740 20.21 14.24 15.16
CA ARG A 740 19.93 13.37 16.31
C ARG A 740 18.98 14.00 17.33
N PHE A 741 18.10 13.21 17.92
CA PHE A 741 17.35 13.60 19.11
C PHE A 741 18.19 13.38 20.38
N SER A 742 17.94 14.17 21.42
CA SER A 742 18.48 13.86 22.75
C SER A 742 17.79 12.61 23.33
N ILE A 743 18.38 12.01 24.37
CA ILE A 743 17.78 10.84 25.05
C ILE A 743 16.41 11.20 25.61
N ASP A 744 16.27 12.38 26.22
CA ASP A 744 15.00 12.80 26.82
C ASP A 744 13.95 13.14 25.75
N GLN A 745 14.35 13.64 24.59
CA GLN A 745 13.47 13.78 23.43
C GLN A 745 13.00 12.41 22.91
N LEU A 746 13.91 11.43 22.81
CA LEU A 746 13.58 10.08 22.35
C LEU A 746 12.59 9.38 23.28
N LYS A 747 12.71 9.54 24.60
CA LYS A 747 11.73 8.98 25.55
C LYS A 747 10.30 9.44 25.24
N GLN A 748 10.12 10.70 24.84
CA GLN A 748 8.79 11.22 24.45
C GLN A 748 8.30 10.62 23.13
N ILE A 749 9.22 10.36 22.19
CA ILE A 749 8.89 9.70 20.92
C ILE A 749 8.53 8.22 21.15
N TYR A 750 9.29 7.48 21.98
CA TYR A 750 9.01 6.08 22.31
C TYR A 750 7.68 5.88 23.04
N ASN A 751 7.24 6.86 23.82
CA ASN A 751 5.94 6.83 24.48
C ASN A 751 4.77 7.20 23.56
N THR A 752 5.03 7.63 22.32
CA THR A 752 3.97 8.03 21.40
C THR A 752 3.28 6.81 20.82
N THR A 753 1.95 6.76 20.96
CA THR A 753 1.09 5.78 20.26
C THR A 753 0.18 6.46 19.25
N LEU A 754 -0.32 5.71 18.25
CA LEU A 754 -1.36 6.24 17.36
C LEU A 754 -2.61 6.67 18.13
N ALA A 755 -2.96 5.94 19.20
CA ALA A 755 -4.06 6.29 20.09
C ALA A 755 -3.86 7.67 20.74
N SER A 756 -2.66 7.95 21.25
CA SER A 756 -2.35 9.25 21.88
C SER A 756 -2.50 10.42 20.90
N ILE A 757 -2.11 10.23 19.63
CA ILE A 757 -2.26 11.24 18.59
C ILE A 757 -3.73 11.45 18.24
N ILE A 758 -4.52 10.37 18.16
CA ILE A 758 -5.97 10.45 17.91
C ILE A 758 -6.67 11.18 19.06
N CYS A 759 -6.47 10.74 20.31
CA CYS A 759 -7.04 11.35 21.51
C CYS A 759 -6.82 12.87 21.56
N ARG A 760 -5.60 13.30 21.25
CA ARG A 760 -5.21 14.72 21.29
C ARG A 760 -5.87 15.57 20.20
N ASN A 761 -6.16 14.99 19.05
CA ASN A 761 -6.51 15.72 17.83
C ASN A 761 -7.94 15.48 17.35
N SER A 762 -8.71 14.62 18.02
CA SER A 762 -10.15 14.45 17.84
C SER A 762 -10.96 15.57 18.52
N ASP A 763 -12.27 15.67 18.22
CA ASP A 763 -13.11 16.75 18.75
C ASP A 763 -13.67 16.42 20.16
N ALA A 764 -14.07 15.17 20.40
CA ALA A 764 -14.74 14.70 21.63
C ALA A 764 -14.39 13.25 22.01
N VAL A 765 -13.27 12.70 21.52
CA VAL A 765 -12.80 11.36 21.91
C VAL A 765 -12.11 11.43 23.27
N GLU A 766 -12.76 10.90 24.32
CA GLU A 766 -12.25 10.94 25.70
C GLU A 766 -11.56 9.64 26.14
N ALA A 767 -11.75 8.53 25.42
CA ALA A 767 -11.12 7.25 25.74
C ALA A 767 -10.87 6.41 24.48
N SER A 768 -9.79 5.62 24.50
CA SER A 768 -9.41 4.71 23.41
C SER A 768 -8.60 3.53 23.96
N GLN A 769 -8.50 2.43 23.20
CA GLN A 769 -7.47 1.44 23.48
C GLN A 769 -6.07 1.97 23.09
N PRO A 770 -4.98 1.57 23.77
CA PRO A 770 -3.62 2.00 23.45
C PRO A 770 -3.16 1.67 22.03
N PHE A 771 -3.51 0.50 21.51
CA PHE A 771 -3.15 0.03 20.17
C PHE A 771 -4.39 -0.08 19.29
N VAL A 772 -4.73 1.02 18.61
CA VAL A 772 -6.00 1.17 17.87
C VAL A 772 -6.12 0.28 16.64
N MET A 773 -5.02 -0.25 16.10
CA MET A 773 -5.02 -1.22 14.99
C MET A 773 -5.42 -2.63 15.44
N GLN A 774 -5.41 -2.88 16.75
CA GLN A 774 -5.80 -4.13 17.38
C GLN A 774 -7.16 -3.97 18.05
N GLN A 775 -7.91 -5.07 18.11
CA GLN A 775 -9.18 -5.13 18.82
C GLN A 775 -8.97 -4.99 20.33
N ILE A 776 -10.04 -4.55 21.02
CA ILE A 776 -10.05 -4.48 22.48
C ILE A 776 -9.95 -5.90 23.04
N ARG A 777 -8.94 -6.13 23.87
CA ARG A 777 -8.65 -7.41 24.52
C ARG A 777 -7.83 -7.19 25.78
N SER A 778 -7.51 -8.26 26.49
CA SER A 778 -6.62 -8.18 27.64
C SER A 778 -5.25 -7.63 27.22
N GLY A 779 -4.77 -6.57 27.90
CA GLY A 779 -3.55 -5.83 27.56
C GLY A 779 -3.73 -4.75 26.48
N ASN A 780 -4.96 -4.51 26.01
CA ASN A 780 -5.32 -3.44 25.08
C ASN A 780 -6.73 -2.90 25.43
N GLU A 781 -7.00 -2.71 26.71
CA GLU A 781 -8.28 -2.24 27.23
C GLU A 781 -8.48 -0.74 26.95
N VAL A 782 -9.74 -0.32 26.88
CA VAL A 782 -10.09 1.10 26.76
C VAL A 782 -9.56 1.86 27.96
N THR A 783 -8.82 2.92 27.68
CA THR A 783 -8.12 3.76 28.66
C THR A 783 -8.49 5.23 28.41
N ASP A 784 -8.56 6.01 29.49
CA ASP A 784 -8.80 7.46 29.42
C ASP A 784 -7.70 8.14 28.59
N CYS A 785 -8.09 9.02 27.67
CA CYS A 785 -7.16 9.75 26.81
C CYS A 785 -6.14 10.59 27.59
N GLN A 786 -6.47 11.06 28.80
CA GLN A 786 -5.52 11.79 29.68
C GLN A 786 -4.36 10.92 30.15
N LEU A 787 -4.54 9.61 30.21
CA LEU A 787 -3.49 8.65 30.56
C LEU A 787 -2.68 8.21 29.34
N LEU A 788 -3.25 8.33 28.14
CA LEU A 788 -2.59 7.99 26.88
C LEU A 788 -1.74 9.15 26.33
N ASP A 789 -2.18 10.39 26.52
CA ASP A 789 -1.46 11.58 26.09
C ASP A 789 -0.57 12.14 27.21
N THR A 790 0.68 11.70 27.26
CA THR A 790 1.67 12.11 28.28
C THR A 790 2.86 12.87 27.68
N PHE A 791 2.75 13.39 26.46
CA PHE A 791 3.88 13.97 25.73
C PHE A 791 4.38 15.26 26.39
N ASP A 792 5.62 15.23 26.90
CA ASP A 792 6.26 16.37 27.56
C ASP A 792 7.19 17.14 26.61
N PHE A 793 6.95 18.45 26.46
CA PHE A 793 7.77 19.32 25.63
C PHE A 793 9.02 19.85 26.33
N SER A 794 9.19 19.65 27.64
CA SER A 794 10.35 20.14 28.39
C SER A 794 11.72 19.80 27.77
N PRO A 795 11.93 18.64 27.11
CA PRO A 795 13.20 18.33 26.43
C PRO A 795 13.48 19.17 25.18
N TRP A 796 12.54 20.01 24.72
CA TRP A 796 12.70 20.95 23.60
C TRP A 796 12.87 22.40 24.04
N VAL A 797 13.03 22.67 25.33
CA VAL A 797 13.40 24.02 25.81
C VAL A 797 14.75 24.41 25.20
N TYR A 798 14.78 25.56 24.55
CA TYR A 798 16.00 26.15 24.03
C TYR A 798 16.82 26.74 25.17
N ASP A 799 18.01 26.19 25.37
CA ASP A 799 19.01 26.76 26.29
C ASP A 799 20.01 27.63 25.51
N PRO A 800 20.05 28.96 25.73
CA PRO A 800 21.04 29.85 25.14
C PRO A 800 22.49 29.49 25.50
N LEU A 801 22.73 28.85 26.66
CA LEU A 801 24.05 28.44 27.14
C LEU A 801 24.56 27.17 26.42
N SER A 802 23.68 26.36 25.84
CA SER A 802 24.08 25.19 25.04
C SER A 802 24.90 25.56 23.80
N LYS A 803 24.73 26.78 23.25
CA LYS A 803 25.54 27.33 22.15
C LYS A 803 26.96 27.71 22.57
N SER A 804 27.20 28.06 23.84
CA SER A 804 28.55 28.42 24.31
C SER A 804 29.40 27.18 24.60
N ILE A 805 28.75 26.07 25.00
CA ILE A 805 29.40 24.78 25.25
C ILE A 805 29.57 23.99 23.94
N GLY A 806 28.68 24.14 22.95
CA GLY A 806 28.81 23.47 21.64
C GLY A 806 30.01 23.89 20.78
N ASN A 807 30.69 24.98 21.12
CA ASN A 807 31.97 25.38 20.50
C ASN A 807 33.19 24.73 21.15
N PHE A 808 33.02 23.99 22.25
CA PHE A 808 34.08 23.23 22.90
C PHE A 808 33.64 21.78 23.09
N VAL A 809 34.36 20.84 22.45
CA VAL A 809 34.21 19.36 22.50
C VAL A 809 33.30 18.82 21.36
N ARG A 810 33.78 18.16 20.30
CA ARG A 810 34.72 17.01 20.22
C ARG A 810 35.29 16.87 18.80
N VAL A 811 36.57 17.18 18.61
CA VAL A 811 37.40 16.50 17.58
C VAL A 811 37.88 15.20 18.24
N GLY A 812 37.80 14.10 17.49
CA GLY A 812 37.97 12.73 17.99
C GLY A 812 39.32 12.44 18.65
N ASN A 813 39.36 11.30 19.32
CA ASN A 813 40.55 10.69 19.91
C ASN A 813 41.73 10.73 18.93
N ASP A 814 42.70 11.58 19.23
CA ASP A 814 44.11 11.27 19.04
C ASP A 814 44.85 11.57 20.34
N GLN A 815 45.80 10.69 20.61
CA GLN A 815 46.35 10.36 21.92
C GLN A 815 47.03 11.53 22.66
N ILE A 816 46.92 11.47 24.00
CA ILE A 816 47.96 11.80 24.99
C ILE A 816 48.83 13.02 24.66
N LYS A 817 48.46 14.21 25.18
CA LYS A 817 49.40 15.31 25.48
C LYS A 817 48.80 16.46 26.32
N ALA A 818 47.98 16.15 27.32
CA ALA A 818 47.46 17.15 28.27
C ALA A 818 47.95 16.91 29.70
N ILE A 819 49.25 16.72 29.88
CA ILE A 819 49.96 16.91 31.15
C ILE A 819 51.27 17.62 30.81
N ASN A 820 51.32 18.95 30.95
CA ASN A 820 52.54 19.78 31.18
C ASN A 820 52.36 21.31 31.00
N ILE A 821 51.15 21.87 31.05
CA ILE A 821 50.95 23.34 30.98
C ILE A 821 50.12 23.87 32.15
N ILE A 822 50.29 23.34 33.36
CA ILE A 822 49.83 23.99 34.62
C ILE A 822 50.87 23.78 35.75
N THR A 823 52.16 23.84 35.40
CA THR A 823 53.25 23.82 36.40
C THR A 823 54.48 24.57 35.91
N ASN A 824 54.32 25.78 35.35
CA ASN A 824 55.46 26.67 35.07
C ASN A 824 55.12 28.17 34.96
N ARG A 825 54.21 28.66 35.82
CA ARG A 825 54.10 30.10 36.13
C ARG A 825 53.78 30.34 37.61
N LEU A 826 54.60 29.76 38.47
CA LEU A 826 55.13 30.47 39.64
C LEU A 826 56.54 30.92 39.24
N LYS A 827 56.64 32.16 38.76
CA LYS A 827 57.79 33.06 38.83
C LYS A 827 57.31 34.47 38.54
#